data_AF-A0A355EVY5-F1
#
_entry.id   AF-A0A355EVY5-F1
#
_cell.length_a   1.000
_cell.length_b   1.000
_cell.length_c   1.000
_cell.angle_alpha   90.00
_cell.angle_beta   90.00
_cell.angle_gamma   90.00
#
_symmetry.space_group_name_H-M   'P 1'
#
loop_
_entity.id
_entity.type
_entity.pdbx_description
1 polymer ?
#
loop_
_entity_poly.entity_id
_entity_poly.type
_entity_poly.pdbx_seq_one_letter_code
_entity_poly.pdbx_strand_id
1 'polypeptide(L)'
;MPSSLRVPFAALTLTLALGGPTLAQMEPVPASEPVVLDMEETAAPAPEVPPAPAPPPLDPGVWEPDRPEAGSIEQIREHTTAPEFLPESVAYVPDSETVPSPTKVLGHLAGAPDVLSKVSQVHGYFRALDAASDRVQVRVAGTSEEGREILLVLISDAANLADLDRYREITARLADPRATSREDARRLSREGKVFYHLTGGLHSTETGSPEMLMELAYRLAVSERPEIQAIRENAIVLVTPVTEPDGRDRMVEWYDRHLKGKDLPYEELAQIDSPPYWGHYVFHDNNRDGLQITQALTRAIHDTYWSFHPQVMHDLHESVPLLYISTGHGPYSRAADPVTIAEWTQLGVYEAGALAAQGLPGVWTWGFWDGWWPGYMVSVATNHHGVGRFYETFGNTSAGTFDRDLSDDKYTGKPVTDVQWYRPWPPEKKVRWSLRNNTNYMQAAVLEALKYAALHRSELLESFWTKGARALEKGKSEAPYAWIFPPGQRDAGRLAHLVNQLQAHRIEVHRLLEPFTLKQQTWPAGSYVVRMDQPYRNAAVTFLEEQKFPADEPNPPYDDVAWTFPLLYGVEGAKIDDRSIQGAAMEPVTGAVKPLGGVTGVGEIFLLQDTGQTSLLEARLILGGHQIDAAEVAFEAEGIAYPPGSWIVQAPRELVEQAATRLGLTFAAVAAMPEVRRHLVDLPRLALLHTWTSTQDAGWARYTLDQTGLRYELISDADLRRGGLSGRFDVILFPNARGSFSDLVHGIDPKYGPLAYTRTEEYPSHGIPNAADDITGGMGFEGLLELQRFVREGGVLLALANAGTLVVDGGLVRDVSRASGSFNTPGSEVRVQVLRPEHPLAYGAPELDSVFRGNGPLWDVDKKDRGFAVLQFGLKKDDAEKEKEAEGAIEEEEIDLEDAAGGETVAESEPGSRKEDRRLVLSGHVQGRSVVEGKPALLDVPVGQGRVLLYAFNPLHRYLNLSDFRFVYNALLHWNDLP
;
A
#
# COMPACT_ATOMS: atom_id res chain seq x y z
N MET A 1 -14.11 44.89 8.58
CA MET A 1 -14.07 46.36 8.31
C MET A 1 -14.43 47.08 9.60
N PRO A 2 -13.99 48.34 9.81
CA PRO A 2 -13.21 49.22 8.91
C PRO A 2 -11.73 49.31 9.37
N SER A 3 -10.76 50.04 8.78
CA SER A 3 -10.70 51.09 7.73
C SER A 3 -9.22 51.27 7.30
N SER A 4 -8.79 51.94 6.20
CA SER A 4 -9.37 52.26 4.87
C SER A 4 -8.44 53.26 4.13
N LEU A 5 -8.00 53.01 2.88
CA LEU A 5 -7.38 53.96 1.91
C LEU A 5 -7.13 53.19 0.57
N ARG A 6 -7.90 53.35 -0.53
CA ARG A 6 -7.93 54.40 -1.58
C ARG A 6 -6.57 54.61 -2.29
N VAL A 7 -6.32 54.09 -3.52
CA VAL A 7 -6.77 54.55 -4.90
C VAL A 7 -5.97 55.79 -5.37
N PRO A 8 -5.52 55.97 -6.65
CA PRO A 8 -5.98 55.45 -7.97
C PRO A 8 -4.89 54.73 -8.83
N PHE A 9 -5.12 54.04 -9.97
CA PHE A 9 -6.00 54.17 -11.16
C PHE A 9 -5.45 55.04 -12.33
N ALA A 10 -4.92 54.40 -13.38
CA ALA A 10 -4.72 54.86 -14.78
C ALA A 10 -4.06 53.70 -15.59
N ALA A 11 -4.24 53.49 -16.90
CA ALA A 11 -5.25 53.93 -17.87
C ALA A 11 -5.11 53.05 -19.15
N LEU A 12 -6.25 52.60 -19.73
CA LEU A 12 -6.66 52.79 -21.15
C LEU A 12 -5.64 52.49 -22.30
N THR A 13 -5.95 51.90 -23.48
CA THR A 13 -7.19 51.98 -24.31
C THR A 13 -7.10 51.09 -25.60
N LEU A 14 -8.26 50.79 -26.24
CA LEU A 14 -8.51 50.71 -27.73
C LEU A 14 -7.85 49.53 -28.54
N THR A 15 -8.46 48.88 -29.57
CA THR A 15 -9.85 48.87 -30.13
C THR A 15 -10.07 47.87 -31.29
N LEU A 16 -11.35 47.52 -31.55
CA LEU A 16 -12.02 47.27 -32.87
C LEU A 16 -11.53 46.08 -33.74
N ALA A 17 -12.34 45.45 -34.63
CA ALA A 17 -13.74 45.66 -35.06
C ALA A 17 -14.36 44.30 -35.51
N LEU A 18 -15.63 43.98 -35.19
CA LEU A 18 -16.85 44.10 -36.03
C LEU A 18 -16.92 43.17 -37.28
N GLY A 19 -18.05 42.49 -37.59
CA GLY A 19 -19.40 42.59 -37.01
C GLY A 19 -20.39 41.46 -37.39
N GLY A 20 -21.66 41.60 -36.97
CA GLY A 20 -22.75 40.59 -36.94
C GLY A 20 -23.49 40.32 -38.27
N PRO A 21 -24.81 40.01 -38.29
CA PRO A 21 -25.93 40.48 -37.42
C PRO A 21 -26.56 39.36 -36.53
N THR A 22 -27.24 39.53 -35.37
CA THR A 22 -28.37 40.40 -34.87
C THR A 22 -29.77 40.04 -35.45
N LEU A 23 -30.93 40.12 -34.76
CA LEU A 23 -31.33 40.34 -33.33
C LEU A 23 -32.85 40.05 -33.16
N ALA A 24 -33.32 39.68 -31.96
CA ALA A 24 -34.64 39.99 -31.34
C ALA A 24 -34.88 39.07 -30.11
N GLN A 25 -35.46 39.47 -28.96
CA GLN A 25 -36.00 40.76 -28.50
C GLN A 25 -36.09 40.74 -26.95
N MET A 26 -35.80 41.86 -26.27
CA MET A 26 -36.65 42.57 -25.27
C MET A 26 -35.83 43.59 -24.46
N GLU A 27 -36.45 44.73 -24.10
CA GLU A 27 -35.81 45.90 -23.47
C GLU A 27 -36.28 46.13 -22.00
N PRO A 28 -35.57 47.00 -21.21
CA PRO A 28 -35.67 47.06 -19.74
C PRO A 28 -36.28 48.37 -19.18
N VAL A 29 -36.73 48.38 -17.91
CA VAL A 29 -36.91 49.58 -17.07
C VAL A 29 -36.79 49.23 -15.55
N PRO A 30 -36.77 50.17 -14.57
CA PRO A 30 -35.55 50.54 -13.84
C PRO A 30 -35.54 50.19 -12.32
N ALA A 31 -34.43 50.51 -11.65
CA ALA A 31 -34.28 50.35 -10.19
C ALA A 31 -35.09 51.37 -9.36
N SER A 32 -35.40 51.01 -8.11
CA SER A 32 -36.09 51.86 -7.13
C SER A 32 -35.42 51.81 -5.74
N GLU A 33 -35.66 52.85 -4.95
CA GLU A 33 -35.04 53.13 -3.63
C GLU A 33 -35.54 52.21 -2.49
N PRO A 34 -34.80 52.08 -1.37
CA PRO A 34 -35.09 51.10 -0.33
C PRO A 34 -36.21 51.53 0.63
N VAL A 35 -37.08 50.59 0.98
CA VAL A 35 -38.00 50.68 2.12
C VAL A 35 -37.49 49.77 3.24
N VAL A 36 -37.28 50.34 4.43
CA VAL A 36 -37.01 49.56 5.64
C VAL A 36 -38.33 49.14 6.26
N LEU A 37 -38.50 47.83 6.48
CA LEU A 37 -39.54 47.26 7.32
C LEU A 37 -38.88 46.31 8.31
N ASP A 38 -38.99 46.63 9.60
CA ASP A 38 -38.74 45.68 10.68
C ASP A 38 -39.74 44.53 10.57
N MET A 39 -39.24 43.29 10.58
CA MET A 39 -40.04 42.11 10.89
C MET A 39 -39.28 41.20 11.84
N GLU A 40 -39.93 40.88 12.95
CA GLU A 40 -39.40 40.04 14.02
C GLU A 40 -39.11 38.62 13.54
N GLU A 41 -38.03 38.04 14.05
CA GLU A 41 -37.53 36.71 13.71
C GLU A 41 -38.41 35.61 14.34
N THR A 42 -39.52 35.28 13.68
CA THR A 42 -40.26 34.03 13.96
C THR A 42 -39.75 32.93 13.05
N ALA A 43 -38.82 32.13 13.55
CA ALA A 43 -38.37 30.91 12.87
C ALA A 43 -39.56 29.95 12.70
N ALA A 44 -40.01 29.75 11.46
CA ALA A 44 -40.94 28.68 11.14
C ALA A 44 -40.22 27.33 11.36
N PRO A 45 -40.85 26.32 11.98
CA PRO A 45 -40.28 24.99 12.01
C PRO A 45 -40.14 24.47 10.56
N ALA A 46 -39.06 23.74 10.30
CA ALA A 46 -38.94 23.00 9.05
C ALA A 46 -40.16 22.08 8.89
N PRO A 47 -40.68 21.88 7.66
CA PRO A 47 -41.80 20.98 7.46
C PRO A 47 -41.39 19.57 7.90
N GLU A 48 -42.16 18.98 8.82
CA GLU A 48 -42.01 17.56 9.16
C GLU A 48 -42.20 16.75 7.88
N VAL A 49 -41.18 15.98 7.51
CA VAL A 49 -41.28 14.99 6.44
C VAL A 49 -42.28 13.93 6.93
N PRO A 50 -43.37 13.65 6.19
CA PRO A 50 -44.30 12.60 6.58
C PRO A 50 -43.55 11.26 6.63
N PRO A 51 -43.94 10.33 7.54
CA PRO A 51 -43.32 9.00 7.57
C PRO A 51 -43.39 8.35 6.19
N ALA A 52 -42.30 7.69 5.79
CA ALA A 52 -42.17 7.11 4.46
C ALA A 52 -43.41 6.26 4.14
N PRO A 53 -44.12 6.51 3.01
CA PRO A 53 -45.22 5.66 2.61
C PRO A 53 -44.70 4.23 2.43
N ALA A 54 -45.51 3.23 2.78
CA ALA A 54 -45.17 1.84 2.51
C ALA A 54 -44.79 1.70 1.02
N PRO A 55 -43.65 1.08 0.69
CA PRO A 55 -43.18 1.01 -0.68
C PRO A 55 -44.27 0.38 -1.56
N PRO A 56 -44.53 0.93 -2.76
CA PRO A 56 -45.52 0.35 -3.66
C PRO A 56 -45.18 -1.12 -3.93
N PRO A 57 -46.18 -1.98 -4.17
CA PRO A 57 -45.90 -3.34 -4.60
C PRO A 57 -45.09 -3.28 -5.90
N LEU A 58 -43.86 -3.81 -5.86
CA LEU A 58 -42.99 -3.97 -7.03
C LEU A 58 -43.81 -4.56 -8.19
N ASP A 59 -43.73 -3.92 -9.34
CA ASP A 59 -44.36 -4.40 -10.56
C ASP A 59 -43.79 -5.80 -10.89
N PRO A 60 -44.61 -6.82 -11.18
CA PRO A 60 -44.12 -8.12 -11.64
C PRO A 60 -43.12 -8.04 -12.81
N GLY A 61 -43.24 -7.02 -13.67
CA GLY A 61 -42.27 -6.75 -14.73
C GLY A 61 -40.84 -6.43 -14.25
N VAL A 62 -40.64 -6.15 -12.95
CA VAL A 62 -39.31 -5.92 -12.34
C VAL A 62 -38.45 -7.18 -12.37
N TRP A 63 -39.03 -8.38 -12.30
CA TRP A 63 -38.27 -9.65 -12.27
C TRP A 63 -38.51 -10.56 -13.46
N GLU A 64 -39.56 -10.36 -14.28
CA GLU A 64 -39.77 -11.16 -15.49
C GLU A 64 -38.51 -11.17 -16.41
N PRO A 65 -38.11 -12.34 -16.96
CA PRO A 65 -38.79 -13.63 -16.94
C PRO A 65 -38.47 -14.52 -15.73
N ASP A 66 -37.69 -14.05 -14.75
CA ASP A 66 -37.37 -14.83 -13.55
C ASP A 66 -38.62 -15.03 -12.67
N ARG A 67 -38.62 -16.14 -11.92
CA ARG A 67 -39.51 -16.36 -10.78
C ARG A 67 -38.78 -15.95 -9.50
N PRO A 68 -39.34 -15.14 -8.59
CA PRO A 68 -38.73 -14.90 -7.27
C PRO A 68 -38.73 -16.16 -6.40
N GLU A 69 -37.64 -16.38 -5.65
CA GLU A 69 -37.58 -17.40 -4.60
C GLU A 69 -38.58 -17.06 -3.49
N ALA A 70 -39.34 -18.05 -3.04
CA ALA A 70 -40.43 -17.87 -2.09
C ALA A 70 -39.96 -17.21 -0.78
N GLY A 71 -40.56 -16.07 -0.43
CA GLY A 71 -40.21 -15.30 0.77
C GLY A 71 -38.98 -14.39 0.62
N SER A 72 -38.29 -14.37 -0.53
CA SER A 72 -37.08 -13.55 -0.71
C SER A 72 -37.39 -12.06 -0.77
N ILE A 73 -38.46 -11.66 -1.49
CA ILE A 73 -38.90 -10.25 -1.59
C ILE A 73 -39.27 -9.70 -0.20
N GLU A 74 -39.99 -10.49 0.59
CA GLU A 74 -40.40 -10.14 1.94
C GLU A 74 -39.19 -9.96 2.86
N GLN A 75 -38.28 -10.93 2.90
CA GLN A 75 -37.07 -10.87 3.73
C GLN A 75 -36.11 -9.75 3.33
N ILE A 76 -35.90 -9.53 2.02
CA ILE A 76 -35.04 -8.42 1.55
C ILE A 76 -35.61 -7.08 2.01
N ARG A 77 -36.93 -6.87 1.89
CA ARG A 77 -37.60 -5.66 2.37
C ARG A 77 -37.55 -5.51 3.89
N GLU A 78 -37.67 -6.61 4.63
CA GLU A 78 -37.59 -6.62 6.11
C GLU A 78 -36.19 -6.26 6.62
N HIS A 79 -35.13 -6.75 5.95
CA HIS A 79 -33.74 -6.49 6.34
C HIS A 79 -33.17 -5.18 5.79
N THR A 80 -33.83 -4.56 4.79
CA THR A 80 -33.44 -3.25 4.24
C THR A 80 -34.10 -2.13 5.05
N THR A 81 -33.33 -1.16 5.52
CA THR A 81 -33.83 -0.21 6.53
C THR A 81 -34.75 0.89 5.99
N ALA A 82 -34.71 1.17 4.69
CA ALA A 82 -35.55 2.16 4.01
C ALA A 82 -35.74 1.83 2.51
N PRO A 83 -36.87 2.19 1.87
CA PRO A 83 -37.15 1.87 0.46
C PRO A 83 -36.08 2.35 -0.54
N GLU A 84 -35.50 3.53 -0.31
CA GLU A 84 -34.43 4.13 -1.12
C GLU A 84 -33.12 3.32 -1.12
N PHE A 85 -32.98 2.35 -0.19
CA PHE A 85 -31.85 1.43 -0.14
C PHE A 85 -32.14 0.07 -0.79
N LEU A 86 -33.25 -0.04 -1.54
CA LEU A 86 -33.67 -1.25 -2.24
C LEU A 86 -33.86 -1.02 -3.76
N PRO A 87 -32.78 -1.13 -4.57
CA PRO A 87 -32.90 -1.11 -6.03
C PRO A 87 -33.72 -2.30 -6.54
N GLU A 88 -34.52 -2.05 -7.59
CA GLU A 88 -35.31 -3.07 -8.29
C GLU A 88 -34.47 -4.27 -8.78
N SER A 89 -33.22 -4.03 -9.19
CA SER A 89 -32.28 -5.04 -9.70
C SER A 89 -31.91 -6.14 -8.69
N VAL A 90 -32.04 -5.86 -7.39
CA VAL A 90 -31.67 -6.77 -6.29
C VAL A 90 -32.84 -7.05 -5.32
N ALA A 91 -34.06 -6.63 -5.68
CA ALA A 91 -35.22 -6.70 -4.79
C ALA A 91 -35.82 -8.10 -4.56
N TYR A 92 -35.20 -9.13 -5.16
CA TYR A 92 -35.57 -10.54 -5.05
C TYR A 92 -34.34 -11.43 -5.32
N VAL A 93 -34.37 -12.66 -4.82
CA VAL A 93 -33.45 -13.74 -5.25
C VAL A 93 -34.15 -14.57 -6.33
N PRO A 94 -33.55 -14.85 -7.50
CA PRO A 94 -34.21 -15.68 -8.51
C PRO A 94 -34.38 -17.13 -8.04
N ASP A 95 -35.50 -17.77 -8.34
CA ASP A 95 -35.74 -19.18 -8.03
C ASP A 95 -35.18 -20.09 -9.12
N SER A 96 -34.59 -21.21 -8.70
CA SER A 96 -34.15 -22.28 -9.58
C SER A 96 -34.53 -23.64 -8.98
N GLU A 97 -34.97 -24.54 -9.85
CA GLU A 97 -35.38 -25.91 -9.50
C GLU A 97 -34.18 -26.88 -9.47
N THR A 98 -33.04 -26.50 -10.08
CA THR A 98 -31.84 -27.34 -10.24
C THR A 98 -30.61 -26.77 -9.54
N VAL A 99 -30.51 -25.44 -9.41
CA VAL A 99 -29.35 -24.77 -8.79
C VAL A 99 -29.76 -24.23 -7.42
N PRO A 100 -29.08 -24.62 -6.32
CA PRO A 100 -29.43 -24.14 -4.99
C PRO A 100 -28.96 -22.69 -4.78
N SER A 101 -29.82 -21.85 -4.20
CA SER A 101 -29.48 -20.49 -3.79
C SER A 101 -28.64 -20.48 -2.51
N PRO A 102 -27.95 -19.36 -2.18
CA PRO A 102 -27.26 -19.21 -0.91
C PRO A 102 -28.23 -19.44 0.26
N THR A 103 -29.44 -18.88 0.19
CA THR A 103 -30.51 -19.05 1.18
C THR A 103 -30.85 -20.52 1.45
N LYS A 104 -31.00 -21.33 0.40
CA LYS A 104 -31.30 -22.77 0.50
C LYS A 104 -30.15 -23.58 1.10
N VAL A 105 -28.89 -23.12 1.01
CA VAL A 105 -27.70 -23.81 1.54
C VAL A 105 -27.36 -23.34 2.96
N LEU A 106 -27.41 -22.03 3.21
CA LEU A 106 -27.02 -21.38 4.47
C LEU A 106 -28.17 -21.33 5.49
N GLY A 107 -29.42 -21.49 5.05
CA GLY A 107 -30.62 -21.38 5.88
C GLY A 107 -31.05 -19.95 6.20
N HIS A 108 -30.37 -18.95 5.64
CA HIS A 108 -30.64 -17.52 5.81
C HIS A 108 -30.20 -16.75 4.55
N LEU A 109 -30.80 -15.57 4.33
CA LEU A 109 -30.47 -14.68 3.21
C LEU A 109 -29.06 -14.10 3.36
N ALA A 110 -28.36 -13.87 2.24
CA ALA A 110 -27.10 -13.11 2.25
C ALA A 110 -27.32 -11.69 2.82
N GLY A 111 -26.46 -11.28 3.76
CA GLY A 111 -26.59 -10.01 4.46
C GLY A 111 -27.78 -9.94 5.45
N ALA A 112 -28.34 -11.08 5.87
CA ALA A 112 -29.32 -11.13 6.96
C ALA A 112 -28.75 -10.53 8.27
N PRO A 113 -29.59 -9.95 9.14
CA PRO A 113 -29.15 -9.40 10.42
C PRO A 113 -28.57 -10.50 11.33
N ASP A 114 -27.62 -10.10 12.15
CA ASP A 114 -26.99 -10.91 13.21
C ASP A 114 -26.26 -12.20 12.78
N VAL A 115 -25.96 -12.38 11.48
CA VAL A 115 -25.23 -13.53 10.94
C VAL A 115 -24.12 -13.10 9.98
N LEU A 116 -22.94 -13.71 10.14
CA LEU A 116 -21.83 -13.65 9.18
C LEU A 116 -21.40 -15.08 8.81
N SER A 117 -21.08 -15.31 7.55
CA SER A 117 -20.61 -16.59 7.03
C SER A 117 -19.12 -16.80 7.25
N LYS A 118 -18.71 -17.90 7.89
CA LYS A 118 -17.31 -18.37 7.94
C LYS A 118 -16.83 -18.78 6.55
N VAL A 119 -15.51 -18.80 6.35
CA VAL A 119 -14.87 -19.18 5.08
C VAL A 119 -15.32 -20.57 4.60
N SER A 120 -15.49 -21.51 5.53
CA SER A 120 -16.01 -22.85 5.23
C SER A 120 -17.43 -22.86 4.66
N GLN A 121 -18.29 -21.92 5.08
CA GLN A 121 -19.66 -21.76 4.56
C GLN A 121 -19.63 -21.09 3.19
N VAL A 122 -18.87 -20.01 3.03
CA VAL A 122 -18.71 -19.29 1.75
C VAL A 122 -18.13 -20.22 0.68
N HIS A 123 -17.00 -20.87 0.96
CA HIS A 123 -16.35 -21.81 0.03
C HIS A 123 -17.18 -23.09 -0.18
N GLY A 124 -17.90 -23.55 0.84
CA GLY A 124 -18.86 -24.65 0.71
C GLY A 124 -20.00 -24.32 -0.26
N TYR A 125 -20.54 -23.10 -0.17
CA TYR A 125 -21.58 -22.63 -1.09
C TYR A 125 -21.08 -22.52 -2.54
N PHE A 126 -19.91 -21.90 -2.78
CA PHE A 126 -19.37 -21.81 -4.13
C PHE A 126 -19.11 -23.19 -4.78
N ARG A 127 -18.68 -24.18 -3.99
CA ARG A 127 -18.55 -25.58 -4.44
C ARG A 127 -19.90 -26.26 -4.72
N ALA A 128 -20.95 -25.92 -3.99
CA ALA A 128 -22.31 -26.40 -4.27
C ALA A 128 -22.88 -25.77 -5.57
N LEU A 129 -22.56 -24.50 -5.83
CA LEU A 129 -22.94 -23.79 -7.05
C LEU A 129 -22.23 -24.37 -8.29
N ASP A 130 -20.91 -24.59 -8.20
CA ASP A 130 -20.07 -25.29 -9.18
C ASP A 130 -20.60 -26.69 -9.54
N ALA A 131 -20.94 -27.48 -8.52
CA ALA A 131 -21.49 -28.83 -8.72
C ALA A 131 -22.88 -28.85 -9.36
N ALA A 132 -23.62 -27.74 -9.37
CA ALA A 132 -25.00 -27.64 -9.83
C ALA A 132 -25.19 -26.85 -11.14
N SER A 133 -24.18 -26.10 -11.59
CA SER A 133 -24.30 -25.18 -12.74
C SER A 133 -23.13 -25.29 -13.71
N ASP A 134 -23.41 -25.54 -14.99
CA ASP A 134 -22.42 -25.51 -16.07
C ASP A 134 -21.93 -24.09 -16.45
N ARG A 135 -22.55 -23.06 -15.85
CA ARG A 135 -22.19 -21.64 -15.94
C ARG A 135 -21.17 -21.22 -14.86
N VAL A 136 -20.69 -22.14 -14.03
CA VAL A 136 -19.73 -21.88 -12.94
C VAL A 136 -18.56 -22.88 -13.01
N GLN A 137 -17.36 -22.41 -12.68
CA GLN A 137 -16.19 -23.26 -12.41
C GLN A 137 -15.42 -22.75 -11.18
N VAL A 138 -15.23 -23.59 -10.15
CA VAL A 138 -14.41 -23.26 -8.97
C VAL A 138 -12.99 -23.82 -9.10
N ARG A 139 -12.00 -23.00 -8.74
CA ARG A 139 -10.58 -23.34 -8.69
C ARG A 139 -9.96 -22.82 -7.40
N VAL A 140 -8.82 -23.39 -7.02
CA VAL A 140 -7.96 -22.83 -5.96
C VAL A 140 -6.90 -21.98 -6.63
N ALA A 141 -6.84 -20.69 -6.31
CA ALA A 141 -5.83 -19.75 -6.81
C ALA A 141 -4.55 -19.79 -5.98
N GLY A 142 -4.66 -20.11 -4.70
CA GLY A 142 -3.51 -20.20 -3.80
C GLY A 142 -3.90 -20.73 -2.43
N THR A 143 -2.98 -20.60 -1.48
CA THR A 143 -3.17 -21.01 -0.09
C THR A 143 -2.53 -19.97 0.80
N SER A 144 -3.24 -19.52 1.84
CA SER A 144 -2.76 -18.54 2.81
C SER A 144 -1.57 -19.05 3.63
N GLU A 145 -0.92 -18.13 4.34
CA GLU A 145 0.16 -18.41 5.29
C GLU A 145 -0.23 -19.48 6.34
N GLU A 146 -1.50 -19.56 6.76
CA GLU A 146 -1.99 -20.57 7.71
C GLU A 146 -2.60 -21.81 7.06
N GLY A 147 -2.51 -21.96 5.73
CA GLY A 147 -2.92 -23.17 5.03
C GLY A 147 -4.38 -23.20 4.56
N ARG A 148 -5.11 -22.08 4.57
CA ARG A 148 -6.49 -22.00 4.06
C ARG A 148 -6.48 -21.75 2.54
N GLU A 149 -7.39 -22.39 1.81
CA GLU A 149 -7.52 -22.20 0.36
C GLU A 149 -7.99 -20.78 0.02
N ILE A 150 -7.44 -20.18 -1.03
CA ILE A 150 -7.95 -18.96 -1.65
C ILE A 150 -8.64 -19.38 -2.96
N LEU A 151 -9.95 -19.15 -3.08
CA LEU A 151 -10.72 -19.58 -4.25
C LEU A 151 -10.70 -18.56 -5.39
N LEU A 152 -10.82 -19.09 -6.61
CA LEU A 152 -11.16 -18.37 -7.82
C LEU A 152 -12.36 -19.04 -8.47
N VAL A 153 -13.43 -18.29 -8.63
CA VAL A 153 -14.69 -18.76 -9.23
C VAL A 153 -14.85 -18.08 -10.59
N LEU A 154 -15.10 -18.85 -11.64
CA LEU A 154 -15.34 -18.35 -12.99
C LEU A 154 -16.83 -18.48 -13.30
N ILE A 155 -17.45 -17.42 -13.80
CA ILE A 155 -18.89 -17.36 -14.10
C ILE A 155 -19.08 -16.74 -15.48
N SER A 156 -19.75 -17.48 -16.38
CA SER A 156 -20.07 -17.06 -17.75
C SER A 156 -21.13 -18.02 -18.32
N ASP A 157 -21.53 -17.87 -19.57
CA ASP A 157 -22.30 -18.95 -20.22
C ASP A 157 -21.48 -20.23 -20.35
N ALA A 158 -22.14 -21.39 -20.27
CA ALA A 158 -21.52 -22.70 -20.36
C ALA A 158 -20.68 -22.88 -21.65
N ALA A 159 -21.13 -22.31 -22.77
CA ALA A 159 -20.38 -22.29 -24.02
C ALA A 159 -19.08 -21.47 -23.93
N ASN A 160 -19.08 -20.36 -23.18
CA ASN A 160 -17.88 -19.55 -22.96
C ASN A 160 -16.88 -20.24 -22.04
N LEU A 161 -17.36 -20.93 -20.98
CA LEU A 161 -16.50 -21.70 -20.08
C LEU A 161 -15.95 -22.98 -20.72
N ALA A 162 -16.65 -23.56 -21.69
CA ALA A 162 -16.15 -24.66 -22.52
C ALA A 162 -15.02 -24.25 -23.48
N ASP A 163 -15.01 -23.00 -23.94
CA ASP A 163 -13.97 -22.43 -24.82
C ASP A 163 -13.02 -21.45 -24.06
N LEU A 164 -12.91 -21.62 -22.74
CA LEU A 164 -12.16 -20.72 -21.86
C LEU A 164 -10.69 -20.55 -22.29
N ASP A 165 -10.03 -21.61 -22.73
CA ASP A 165 -8.62 -21.55 -23.16
C ASP A 165 -8.43 -20.73 -24.44
N ARG A 166 -9.42 -20.69 -25.35
CA ARG A 166 -9.42 -19.78 -26.51
C ARG A 166 -9.51 -18.32 -26.05
N TYR A 167 -10.35 -18.03 -25.06
CA TYR A 167 -10.48 -16.67 -24.53
C TYR A 167 -9.24 -16.20 -23.77
N ARG A 168 -8.57 -17.11 -23.05
CA ARG A 168 -7.26 -16.85 -22.42
C ARG A 168 -6.15 -16.64 -23.45
N GLU A 169 -6.13 -17.41 -24.55
CA GLU A 169 -5.20 -17.17 -25.68
C GLU A 169 -5.44 -15.78 -26.27
N ILE A 170 -6.70 -15.37 -26.45
CA ILE A 170 -7.04 -14.04 -26.97
C ILE A 170 -6.50 -12.93 -26.07
N THR A 171 -6.75 -12.95 -24.75
CA THR A 171 -6.27 -11.87 -23.87
C THR A 171 -4.75 -11.86 -23.71
N ALA A 172 -4.10 -13.03 -23.62
CA ALA A 172 -2.64 -13.12 -23.62
C ALA A 172 -2.01 -12.56 -24.91
N ARG A 173 -2.66 -12.78 -26.07
CA ARG A 173 -2.25 -12.19 -27.35
C ARG A 173 -2.51 -10.69 -27.45
N LEU A 174 -3.53 -10.17 -26.75
CA LEU A 174 -3.79 -8.73 -26.68
C LEU A 174 -2.82 -8.03 -25.71
N ALA A 175 -2.28 -8.73 -24.71
CA ALA A 175 -1.29 -8.21 -23.77
C ALA A 175 0.07 -7.92 -24.43
N ASP A 176 0.52 -8.76 -25.38
CA ASP A 176 1.77 -8.53 -26.12
C ASP A 176 1.54 -8.02 -27.56
N PRO A 177 1.66 -6.70 -27.82
CA PRO A 177 1.50 -6.12 -29.15
C PRO A 177 2.62 -6.51 -30.14
N ARG A 178 3.70 -7.17 -29.70
CA ARG A 178 4.74 -7.73 -30.60
C ARG A 178 4.22 -8.97 -31.33
N ALA A 179 3.30 -9.71 -30.71
CA ALA A 179 2.72 -10.95 -31.24
C ALA A 179 1.42 -10.74 -32.03
N THR A 180 0.81 -9.55 -31.95
CA THR A 180 -0.54 -9.28 -32.46
C THR A 180 -0.59 -7.95 -33.23
N SER A 181 -0.87 -8.04 -34.53
CA SER A 181 -1.08 -6.87 -35.40
C SER A 181 -2.32 -6.07 -34.98
N ARG A 182 -2.42 -4.78 -35.36
CA ARG A 182 -3.62 -3.97 -35.06
C ARG A 182 -4.91 -4.54 -35.70
N GLU A 183 -4.79 -5.17 -36.86
CA GLU A 183 -5.91 -5.82 -37.53
C GLU A 183 -6.36 -7.08 -36.79
N ASP A 184 -5.40 -7.90 -36.35
CA ASP A 184 -5.66 -9.05 -35.49
C ASP A 184 -6.24 -8.62 -34.15
N ALA A 185 -5.70 -7.57 -33.50
CA ALA A 185 -6.20 -7.05 -32.24
C ALA A 185 -7.70 -6.72 -32.37
N ARG A 186 -8.07 -5.96 -33.40
CA ARG A 186 -9.47 -5.65 -33.73
C ARG A 186 -10.35 -6.87 -33.98
N ARG A 187 -9.82 -7.89 -34.66
CA ARG A 187 -10.54 -9.13 -34.94
C ARG A 187 -10.74 -9.94 -33.66
N LEU A 188 -9.69 -10.12 -32.87
CA LEU A 188 -9.67 -10.83 -31.60
C LEU A 188 -10.53 -10.10 -30.55
N SER A 189 -10.53 -8.76 -30.49
CA SER A 189 -11.42 -7.98 -29.61
C SER A 189 -12.90 -8.15 -29.94
N ARG A 190 -13.26 -8.41 -31.21
CA ARG A 190 -14.63 -8.76 -31.63
C ARG A 190 -14.98 -10.23 -31.38
N GLU A 191 -14.00 -11.10 -31.14
CA GLU A 191 -14.18 -12.54 -30.91
C GLU A 191 -14.16 -12.89 -29.41
N GLY A 192 -13.20 -12.34 -28.66
CA GLY A 192 -12.93 -12.66 -27.26
C GLY A 192 -13.98 -12.16 -26.29
N LYS A 193 -13.87 -12.51 -25.01
CA LYS A 193 -14.73 -12.01 -23.92
C LYS A 193 -13.94 -11.07 -23.03
N VAL A 194 -14.60 -10.15 -22.34
CA VAL A 194 -13.94 -9.38 -21.27
C VAL A 194 -13.80 -10.28 -20.05
N PHE A 195 -12.60 -10.35 -19.50
CA PHE A 195 -12.37 -10.90 -18.17
C PHE A 195 -12.48 -9.77 -17.14
N TYR A 196 -13.40 -9.93 -16.19
CA TYR A 196 -13.68 -8.97 -15.13
C TYR A 196 -13.50 -9.66 -13.78
N HIS A 197 -12.54 -9.22 -12.97
CA HIS A 197 -12.21 -9.87 -11.69
C HIS A 197 -12.71 -9.04 -10.51
N LEU A 198 -13.60 -9.62 -9.72
CA LEU A 198 -14.08 -9.09 -8.44
C LEU A 198 -13.32 -9.75 -7.29
N THR A 199 -12.78 -8.96 -6.37
CA THR A 199 -12.18 -9.43 -5.11
C THR A 199 -13.00 -8.92 -3.93
N GLY A 200 -13.25 -9.79 -2.95
CA GLY A 200 -13.99 -9.46 -1.73
C GLY A 200 -13.26 -9.98 -0.49
N GLY A 201 -13.61 -9.42 0.67
CA GLY A 201 -13.02 -9.77 1.96
C GLY A 201 -11.49 -9.71 1.97
N LEU A 202 -10.91 -8.62 1.45
CA LEU A 202 -9.46 -8.36 1.57
C LEU A 202 -9.15 -7.82 2.97
N HIS A 203 -9.78 -6.73 3.39
CA HIS A 203 -9.74 -6.34 4.80
C HIS A 203 -10.80 -7.14 5.55
N SER A 204 -10.43 -7.80 6.64
CA SER A 204 -11.32 -8.81 7.25
C SER A 204 -12.55 -8.20 7.93
N THR A 205 -12.48 -6.93 8.34
CA THR A 205 -13.58 -6.14 8.91
C THR A 205 -14.61 -5.68 7.87
N GLU A 206 -14.34 -5.84 6.57
CA GLU A 206 -15.25 -5.47 5.48
C GLU A 206 -16.18 -6.65 5.20
N THR A 207 -17.23 -6.73 6.01
CA THR A 207 -17.98 -7.98 6.22
C THR A 207 -19.01 -8.31 5.13
N GLY A 208 -19.45 -7.34 4.33
CA GLY A 208 -20.54 -7.48 3.36
C GLY A 208 -20.12 -8.01 2.00
N SER A 209 -18.93 -7.67 1.48
CA SER A 209 -18.52 -8.16 0.15
C SER A 209 -18.49 -9.70 0.02
N PRO A 210 -18.06 -10.50 1.02
CA PRO A 210 -18.17 -11.96 0.96
C PRO A 210 -19.60 -12.51 0.92
N GLU A 211 -20.54 -11.87 1.63
CA GLU A 211 -21.96 -12.28 1.60
C GLU A 211 -22.59 -11.94 0.25
N MET A 212 -22.36 -10.71 -0.22
CA MET A 212 -22.87 -10.18 -1.47
C MET A 212 -22.43 -11.02 -2.67
N LEU A 213 -21.15 -11.42 -2.71
CA LEU A 213 -20.60 -12.19 -3.83
C LEU A 213 -21.25 -13.58 -3.97
N MET A 214 -21.77 -14.19 -2.90
CA MET A 214 -22.54 -15.44 -2.99
C MET A 214 -23.87 -15.25 -3.74
N GLU A 215 -24.60 -14.18 -3.42
CA GLU A 215 -25.88 -13.86 -4.07
C GLU A 215 -25.70 -13.33 -5.50
N LEU A 216 -24.67 -12.52 -5.75
CA LEU A 216 -24.30 -12.08 -7.09
C LEU A 216 -23.96 -13.29 -7.98
N ALA A 217 -23.07 -14.17 -7.52
CA ALA A 217 -22.66 -15.35 -8.29
C ALA A 217 -23.83 -16.27 -8.62
N TYR A 218 -24.75 -16.43 -7.67
CA TYR A 218 -26.00 -17.15 -7.90
C TYR A 218 -26.86 -16.47 -8.98
N ARG A 219 -27.13 -15.16 -8.85
CA ARG A 219 -27.93 -14.39 -9.83
C ARG A 219 -27.32 -14.49 -11.23
N LEU A 220 -26.00 -14.33 -11.34
CA LEU A 220 -25.27 -14.50 -12.59
C LEU A 220 -25.41 -15.91 -13.17
N ALA A 221 -25.46 -16.97 -12.35
CA ALA A 221 -25.62 -18.34 -12.82
C ALA A 221 -27.05 -18.69 -13.28
N VAL A 222 -28.10 -18.20 -12.59
CA VAL A 222 -29.48 -18.68 -12.78
C VAL A 222 -30.44 -17.71 -13.47
N SER A 223 -30.22 -16.39 -13.40
CA SER A 223 -31.18 -15.42 -13.94
C SER A 223 -31.21 -15.47 -15.48
N GLU A 224 -32.42 -15.42 -16.03
CA GLU A 224 -32.68 -15.37 -17.47
C GLU A 224 -33.18 -13.99 -17.91
N ARG A 225 -32.98 -12.97 -17.07
CA ARG A 225 -33.13 -11.56 -17.46
C ARG A 225 -32.16 -11.19 -18.59
N PRO A 226 -32.61 -10.43 -19.61
CA PRO A 226 -31.79 -10.11 -20.80
C PRO A 226 -30.43 -9.46 -20.49
N GLU A 227 -30.36 -8.63 -19.45
CA GLU A 227 -29.11 -8.00 -19.02
C GLU A 227 -28.12 -8.99 -18.38
N ILE A 228 -28.62 -10.00 -17.65
CA ILE A 228 -27.76 -11.03 -17.03
C ILE A 228 -27.28 -12.03 -18.10
N GLN A 229 -28.15 -12.38 -19.06
CA GLN A 229 -27.77 -13.11 -20.27
C GLN A 229 -26.69 -12.34 -21.04
N ALA A 230 -26.90 -11.05 -21.32
CA ALA A 230 -25.91 -10.23 -22.02
C ALA A 230 -24.54 -10.14 -21.29
N ILE A 231 -24.54 -10.10 -19.95
CA ILE A 231 -23.33 -10.21 -19.13
C ILE A 231 -22.66 -11.57 -19.35
N ARG A 232 -23.37 -12.69 -19.15
CA ARG A 232 -22.79 -14.05 -19.34
C ARG A 232 -22.29 -14.29 -20.76
N GLU A 233 -23.01 -13.80 -21.76
CA GLU A 233 -22.65 -13.96 -23.17
C GLU A 233 -21.34 -13.24 -23.52
N ASN A 234 -21.03 -12.11 -22.88
CA ASN A 234 -19.93 -11.21 -23.26
C ASN A 234 -18.79 -11.12 -22.25
N ALA A 235 -18.99 -11.53 -21.00
CA ALA A 235 -17.98 -11.50 -19.94
C ALA A 235 -17.71 -12.88 -19.36
N ILE A 236 -16.46 -13.10 -18.95
CA ILE A 236 -16.07 -14.17 -18.03
C ILE A 236 -15.74 -13.50 -16.72
N VAL A 237 -16.67 -13.57 -15.78
CA VAL A 237 -16.54 -12.95 -14.45
C VAL A 237 -15.69 -13.87 -13.58
N LEU A 238 -14.60 -13.33 -13.05
CA LEU A 238 -13.73 -13.96 -12.09
C LEU A 238 -14.10 -13.44 -10.70
N VAL A 239 -14.24 -14.30 -9.70
CA VAL A 239 -14.57 -13.90 -8.32
C VAL A 239 -13.60 -14.57 -7.35
N THR A 240 -12.93 -13.78 -6.53
CA THR A 240 -12.23 -14.23 -5.31
C THR A 240 -13.09 -13.79 -4.11
N PRO A 241 -13.90 -14.69 -3.54
CA PRO A 241 -14.97 -14.29 -2.61
C PRO A 241 -14.47 -13.92 -1.21
N VAL A 242 -13.35 -14.50 -0.79
CA VAL A 242 -12.61 -14.13 0.41
C VAL A 242 -11.14 -14.13 0.04
N THR A 243 -10.52 -12.95 0.05
CA THR A 243 -9.12 -12.79 -0.34
C THR A 243 -8.17 -12.97 0.84
N GLU A 244 -8.60 -12.62 2.05
CA GLU A 244 -7.93 -12.88 3.32
C GLU A 244 -8.71 -13.94 4.15
N PRO A 245 -8.56 -15.24 3.84
CA PRO A 245 -9.32 -16.30 4.51
C PRO A 245 -8.89 -16.56 5.95
N ASP A 246 -7.65 -16.20 6.35
CA ASP A 246 -7.22 -16.39 7.74
C ASP A 246 -7.89 -15.35 8.64
N GLY A 247 -7.95 -14.11 8.16
CA GLY A 247 -8.59 -13.00 8.88
C GLY A 247 -10.12 -13.03 8.86
N ARG A 248 -10.76 -13.54 7.79
CA ARG A 248 -12.23 -13.63 7.72
C ARG A 248 -12.81 -14.50 8.84
N ASP A 249 -12.27 -15.70 9.08
CA ASP A 249 -12.75 -16.56 10.17
C ASP A 249 -12.49 -15.93 11.55
N ARG A 250 -11.37 -15.21 11.72
CA ARG A 250 -11.10 -14.41 12.94
C ARG A 250 -12.13 -13.31 13.14
N MET A 251 -12.53 -12.60 12.08
CA MET A 251 -13.54 -11.55 12.19
C MET A 251 -14.92 -12.11 12.54
N VAL A 252 -15.34 -13.23 11.93
CA VAL A 252 -16.61 -13.88 12.27
C VAL A 252 -16.62 -14.36 13.73
N GLU A 253 -15.54 -15.01 14.17
CA GLU A 253 -15.37 -15.43 15.56
C GLU A 253 -15.27 -14.24 16.54
N TRP A 254 -14.69 -13.11 16.12
CA TRP A 254 -14.64 -11.89 16.91
C TRP A 254 -16.03 -11.25 17.07
N TYR A 255 -16.80 -11.20 15.98
CA TYR A 255 -18.18 -10.73 15.99
C TYR A 255 -19.05 -11.58 16.93
N ASP A 256 -19.07 -12.91 16.76
CA ASP A 256 -19.87 -13.82 17.60
C ASP A 256 -19.45 -13.77 19.09
N ARG A 257 -18.14 -13.62 19.37
CA ARG A 257 -17.61 -13.60 20.75
C ARG A 257 -17.84 -12.27 21.49
N HIS A 258 -17.68 -11.13 20.78
CA HIS A 258 -17.49 -9.82 21.41
C HIS A 258 -18.44 -8.72 20.95
N LEU A 259 -19.12 -8.84 19.82
CA LEU A 259 -19.95 -7.78 19.25
C LEU A 259 -21.45 -8.14 19.18
N LYS A 260 -21.76 -9.42 18.92
CA LYS A 260 -23.12 -9.92 18.73
C LYS A 260 -24.00 -9.67 19.96
N GLY A 261 -25.17 -9.08 19.72
CA GLY A 261 -26.13 -8.74 20.77
C GLY A 261 -25.73 -7.59 21.70
N LYS A 262 -24.63 -6.85 21.41
CA LYS A 262 -24.33 -5.59 22.09
C LYS A 262 -25.12 -4.44 21.45
N ASP A 263 -25.86 -3.72 22.28
CA ASP A 263 -26.54 -2.46 21.92
C ASP A 263 -25.58 -1.29 22.19
N LEU A 264 -24.64 -1.06 21.26
CA LEU A 264 -23.67 0.02 21.30
C LEU A 264 -23.88 0.96 20.09
N PRO A 265 -23.73 2.29 20.26
CA PRO A 265 -23.53 3.20 19.14
C PRO A 265 -22.34 2.77 18.29
N TYR A 266 -22.39 3.06 16.98
CA TYR A 266 -21.33 2.67 16.05
C TYR A 266 -19.96 3.20 16.48
N GLU A 267 -19.90 4.42 17.01
CA GLU A 267 -18.67 5.10 17.44
C GLU A 267 -18.01 4.40 18.64
N GLU A 268 -18.80 3.74 19.50
CA GLU A 268 -18.29 2.93 20.61
C GLU A 268 -17.90 1.51 20.17
N LEU A 269 -18.66 0.92 19.23
CA LEU A 269 -18.35 -0.39 18.65
C LEU A 269 -17.05 -0.34 17.84
N ALA A 270 -16.84 0.72 17.05
CA ALA A 270 -15.65 0.94 16.22
C ALA A 270 -14.33 1.11 16.99
N GLN A 271 -14.35 1.09 18.34
CA GLN A 271 -13.16 1.01 19.17
C GLN A 271 -12.69 -0.44 19.44
N ILE A 272 -13.53 -1.43 19.12
CA ILE A 272 -13.33 -2.86 19.43
C ILE A 272 -13.80 -3.77 18.29
N ASP A 273 -13.99 -3.24 17.08
CA ASP A 273 -14.68 -3.92 15.98
C ASP A 273 -13.81 -4.86 15.15
N SER A 274 -12.51 -4.93 15.42
CA SER A 274 -11.57 -5.84 14.75
C SER A 274 -10.91 -6.80 15.73
N PRO A 275 -10.67 -8.08 15.35
CA PRO A 275 -9.67 -8.90 16.02
C PRO A 275 -8.27 -8.26 15.87
N PRO A 276 -7.33 -8.52 16.81
CA PRO A 276 -5.99 -7.93 16.75
C PRO A 276 -5.14 -8.34 15.53
N TYR A 277 -5.46 -9.44 14.86
CA TYR A 277 -4.72 -9.93 13.69
C TYR A 277 -5.70 -10.37 12.61
N TRP A 278 -5.39 -10.09 11.34
CA TRP A 278 -6.12 -10.60 10.18
C TRP A 278 -5.37 -11.80 9.59
N GLY A 279 -4.32 -11.57 8.80
CA GLY A 279 -3.46 -12.64 8.27
C GLY A 279 -2.40 -13.11 9.28
N HIS A 280 -1.45 -13.94 8.83
CA HIS A 280 -0.34 -14.38 9.66
C HIS A 280 0.65 -13.25 9.97
N TYR A 281 0.92 -12.37 9.00
CA TYR A 281 1.81 -11.21 9.17
C TYR A 281 1.02 -9.89 9.23
N VAL A 282 0.31 -9.57 8.16
CA VAL A 282 -0.23 -8.22 7.91
C VAL A 282 -1.70 -8.05 8.32
N PHE A 283 -2.08 -6.78 8.48
CA PHE A 283 -3.44 -6.30 8.68
C PHE A 283 -3.86 -5.57 7.37
N HIS A 284 -4.31 -4.32 7.45
CA HIS A 284 -4.70 -3.45 6.33
C HIS A 284 -3.64 -3.24 5.22
N ASP A 285 -2.35 -3.41 5.48
CA ASP A 285 -1.33 -3.37 4.43
C ASP A 285 -1.33 -4.63 3.53
N ASN A 286 -2.24 -5.60 3.73
CA ASN A 286 -2.48 -6.64 2.72
C ASN A 286 -2.92 -6.02 1.37
N ASN A 287 -3.57 -4.85 1.38
CA ASN A 287 -3.80 -4.03 0.18
C ASN A 287 -2.66 -3.03 -0.12
N ARG A 288 -1.41 -3.32 0.28
CA ARG A 288 -0.20 -2.50 0.02
C ARG A 288 1.02 -3.32 -0.40
N ASP A 289 0.91 -4.64 -0.35
CA ASP A 289 1.95 -5.58 -0.76
C ASP A 289 2.10 -5.69 -2.29
N GLY A 290 1.27 -5.03 -3.11
CA GLY A 290 1.30 -5.15 -4.57
C GLY A 290 2.65 -4.83 -5.23
N LEU A 291 3.53 -4.05 -4.58
CA LEU A 291 4.90 -3.83 -5.03
C LEU A 291 5.83 -5.02 -4.75
N GLN A 292 5.73 -5.62 -3.57
CA GLN A 292 6.65 -6.63 -3.02
C GLN A 292 6.20 -8.07 -3.29
N ILE A 293 4.90 -8.33 -3.39
CA ILE A 293 4.29 -9.63 -3.70
C ILE A 293 4.75 -10.71 -2.67
N THR A 294 4.88 -10.28 -1.41
CA THR A 294 5.42 -11.07 -0.28
C THR A 294 4.38 -11.95 0.40
N GLN A 295 3.11 -11.56 0.38
CA GLN A 295 2.02 -12.30 0.98
C GLN A 295 1.39 -13.29 -0.02
N ALA A 296 0.84 -14.38 0.48
CA ALA A 296 0.32 -15.47 -0.34
C ALA A 296 -0.95 -15.06 -1.12
N LEU A 297 -1.79 -14.21 -0.52
CA LEU A 297 -2.93 -13.59 -1.20
C LEU A 297 -2.49 -12.74 -2.41
N THR A 298 -1.45 -11.92 -2.26
CA THR A 298 -0.94 -11.07 -3.35
C THR A 298 -0.40 -11.91 -4.50
N ARG A 299 0.34 -12.99 -4.19
CA ARG A 299 0.76 -13.99 -5.20
C ARG A 299 -0.43 -14.61 -5.92
N ALA A 300 -1.45 -15.07 -5.21
CA ALA A 300 -2.63 -15.69 -5.81
C ALA A 300 -3.39 -14.73 -6.76
N ILE A 301 -3.46 -13.44 -6.40
CA ILE A 301 -4.06 -12.41 -7.25
C ILE A 301 -3.18 -12.09 -8.47
N HIS A 302 -1.86 -11.97 -8.32
CA HIS A 302 -0.94 -11.78 -9.45
C HIS A 302 -0.95 -12.99 -10.40
N ASP A 303 -0.94 -14.22 -9.88
CA ASP A 303 -1.02 -15.44 -10.70
C ASP A 303 -2.37 -15.58 -11.41
N THR A 304 -3.46 -15.10 -10.80
CA THR A 304 -4.76 -14.96 -11.47
C THR A 304 -4.66 -13.93 -12.61
N TYR A 305 -4.04 -12.77 -12.37
CA TYR A 305 -3.82 -11.77 -13.42
C TYR A 305 -3.05 -12.36 -14.61
N TRP A 306 -1.92 -13.03 -14.39
CA TRP A 306 -1.13 -13.65 -15.47
C TRP A 306 -1.84 -14.81 -16.18
N SER A 307 -2.80 -15.45 -15.51
CA SER A 307 -3.55 -16.58 -16.07
C SER A 307 -4.69 -16.19 -17.02
N PHE A 308 -5.19 -14.94 -16.91
CA PHE A 308 -6.41 -14.49 -17.61
C PHE A 308 -6.29 -13.10 -18.27
N HIS A 309 -5.36 -12.25 -17.82
CA HIS A 309 -5.21 -10.84 -18.23
C HIS A 309 -6.55 -10.07 -18.20
N PRO A 310 -7.21 -9.93 -17.03
CA PRO A 310 -8.47 -9.20 -16.89
C PRO A 310 -8.34 -7.74 -17.33
N GLN A 311 -9.35 -7.28 -18.08
CA GLN A 311 -9.44 -5.88 -18.52
C GLN A 311 -9.81 -4.98 -17.34
N VAL A 312 -10.60 -5.50 -16.38
CA VAL A 312 -10.96 -4.82 -15.13
C VAL A 312 -10.69 -5.75 -13.95
N MET A 313 -9.99 -5.25 -12.94
CA MET A 313 -9.92 -5.82 -11.59
C MET A 313 -10.56 -4.84 -10.62
N HIS A 314 -11.41 -5.35 -9.74
CA HIS A 314 -12.33 -4.55 -8.94
C HIS A 314 -12.36 -5.08 -7.49
N ASP A 315 -11.76 -4.33 -6.57
CA ASP A 315 -11.76 -4.62 -5.14
C ASP A 315 -13.01 -4.05 -4.46
N LEU A 316 -13.55 -4.77 -3.48
CA LEU A 316 -14.83 -4.44 -2.85
C LEU A 316 -14.65 -4.15 -1.35
N HIS A 317 -14.34 -2.87 -1.05
CA HIS A 317 -14.04 -2.35 0.28
C HIS A 317 -15.22 -1.65 0.96
N GLU A 318 -15.06 -1.34 2.25
CA GLU A 318 -16.13 -0.77 3.09
C GLU A 318 -15.64 0.27 4.12
N SER A 319 -15.36 1.51 3.71
CA SER A 319 -14.93 2.58 4.64
C SER A 319 -15.64 3.94 4.56
N VAL A 320 -16.53 4.20 3.60
CA VAL A 320 -17.06 5.57 3.34
C VAL A 320 -18.59 5.64 3.17
N PRO A 321 -19.21 6.84 3.23
CA PRO A 321 -20.65 6.99 3.10
C PRO A 321 -21.30 6.41 1.84
N LEU A 322 -22.26 5.52 2.11
CA LEU A 322 -23.11 4.74 1.20
C LEU A 322 -22.34 3.95 0.14
N LEU A 323 -21.92 4.57 -0.96
CA LEU A 323 -21.10 3.96 -2.03
C LEU A 323 -20.27 5.00 -2.78
N TYR A 324 -18.95 4.90 -2.64
CA TYR A 324 -17.96 5.56 -3.48
C TYR A 324 -17.45 4.62 -4.58
N ILE A 325 -17.21 5.19 -5.75
CA ILE A 325 -16.67 4.52 -6.92
C ILE A 325 -15.33 5.15 -7.30
N SER A 326 -14.25 4.36 -7.26
CA SER A 326 -12.89 4.85 -7.48
C SER A 326 -12.69 5.39 -8.90
N THR A 327 -12.47 6.69 -9.03
CA THR A 327 -11.95 7.31 -10.27
C THR A 327 -10.62 8.02 -10.07
N GLY A 328 -10.33 8.42 -8.85
CA GLY A 328 -9.27 9.36 -8.51
C GLY A 328 -9.76 10.80 -8.53
N HIS A 329 -9.08 11.68 -7.80
CA HIS A 329 -9.13 13.13 -8.01
C HIS A 329 -7.84 13.69 -8.64
N GLY A 330 -6.78 12.88 -8.75
CA GLY A 330 -5.43 13.32 -9.09
C GLY A 330 -4.63 13.75 -7.85
N PRO A 331 -3.31 13.91 -7.95
CA PRO A 331 -2.49 13.70 -9.14
C PRO A 331 -2.37 12.22 -9.49
N TYR A 332 -2.49 11.90 -10.77
CA TYR A 332 -2.26 10.56 -11.28
C TYR A 332 -0.78 10.35 -11.57
N SER A 333 -0.29 9.11 -11.42
CA SER A 333 1.07 8.76 -11.85
C SER A 333 1.30 9.09 -13.33
N ARG A 334 2.41 9.77 -13.64
CA ARG A 334 2.78 10.20 -15.00
C ARG A 334 2.97 9.03 -15.98
N ALA A 335 3.18 7.82 -15.46
CA ALA A 335 3.36 6.61 -16.25
C ALA A 335 2.03 5.90 -16.59
N ALA A 336 0.91 6.23 -15.95
CA ALA A 336 -0.39 5.69 -16.32
C ALA A 336 -0.76 6.11 -17.75
N ASP A 337 -1.27 5.18 -18.59
CA ASP A 337 -1.78 5.59 -19.91
C ASP A 337 -3.07 6.42 -19.71
N PRO A 338 -3.22 7.58 -20.37
CA PRO A 338 -4.43 8.40 -20.26
C PRO A 338 -5.74 7.66 -20.57
N VAL A 339 -5.71 6.56 -21.31
CA VAL A 339 -6.88 5.69 -21.55
C VAL A 339 -7.34 5.01 -20.25
N THR A 340 -6.44 4.54 -19.38
CA THR A 340 -6.84 3.95 -18.10
C THR A 340 -7.52 4.98 -17.19
N ILE A 341 -7.03 6.23 -17.18
CA ILE A 341 -7.65 7.33 -16.40
C ILE A 341 -9.03 7.70 -16.96
N ALA A 342 -9.18 7.68 -18.29
CA ALA A 342 -10.48 7.87 -18.94
C ALA A 342 -11.45 6.71 -18.66
N GLU A 343 -10.98 5.46 -18.68
CA GLU A 343 -11.78 4.26 -18.40
C GLU A 343 -12.30 4.24 -16.96
N TRP A 344 -11.47 4.60 -15.97
CA TRP A 344 -11.92 4.84 -14.60
C TRP A 344 -13.12 5.81 -14.58
N THR A 345 -12.94 6.99 -15.17
CA THR A 345 -13.96 8.06 -15.19
C THR A 345 -15.24 7.60 -15.91
N GLN A 346 -15.12 6.91 -17.03
CA GLN A 346 -16.26 6.40 -17.81
C GLN A 346 -17.10 5.40 -17.02
N LEU A 347 -16.44 4.44 -16.38
CA LEU A 347 -17.07 3.45 -15.50
C LEU A 347 -17.77 4.13 -14.31
N GLY A 348 -17.05 4.96 -13.55
CA GLY A 348 -17.58 5.60 -12.35
C GLY A 348 -18.78 6.52 -12.61
N VAL A 349 -18.74 7.31 -13.70
CA VAL A 349 -19.86 8.19 -14.09
C VAL A 349 -21.05 7.40 -14.64
N TYR A 350 -20.81 6.31 -15.40
CA TYR A 350 -21.88 5.42 -15.86
C TYR A 350 -22.63 4.80 -14.67
N GLU A 351 -21.89 4.20 -13.74
CA GLU A 351 -22.45 3.51 -12.57
C GLU A 351 -23.20 4.48 -11.64
N ALA A 352 -22.61 5.64 -11.32
CA ALA A 352 -23.29 6.66 -10.51
C ALA A 352 -24.60 7.15 -11.17
N GLY A 353 -24.61 7.33 -12.50
CA GLY A 353 -25.82 7.68 -13.24
C GLY A 353 -26.87 6.55 -13.25
N ALA A 354 -26.44 5.31 -13.46
CA ALA A 354 -27.32 4.14 -13.50
C ALA A 354 -27.95 3.82 -12.13
N LEU A 355 -27.21 4.00 -11.04
CA LEU A 355 -27.70 3.78 -9.67
C LEU A 355 -28.61 4.91 -9.20
N ALA A 356 -28.30 6.17 -9.55
CA ALA A 356 -29.23 7.28 -9.33
C ALA A 356 -30.55 7.08 -10.10
N ALA A 357 -30.49 6.52 -11.33
CA ALA A 357 -31.69 6.16 -12.08
C ALA A 357 -32.49 4.99 -11.46
N GLN A 358 -31.85 4.13 -10.67
CA GLN A 358 -32.50 3.09 -9.85
C GLN A 358 -33.02 3.60 -8.49
N GLY A 359 -32.86 4.90 -8.19
CA GLY A 359 -33.38 5.51 -6.96
C GLY A 359 -32.39 5.57 -5.79
N LEU A 360 -31.10 5.27 -5.98
CA LEU A 360 -30.15 5.17 -4.88
C LEU A 360 -29.50 6.53 -4.53
N PRO A 361 -29.73 7.08 -3.32
CA PRO A 361 -29.01 8.25 -2.82
C PRO A 361 -27.56 7.92 -2.45
N GLY A 362 -26.74 8.95 -2.39
CA GLY A 362 -25.37 8.92 -1.89
C GLY A 362 -24.41 8.00 -2.64
N VAL A 363 -24.68 7.69 -3.90
CA VAL A 363 -23.68 7.11 -4.81
C VAL A 363 -22.81 8.23 -5.37
N TRP A 364 -21.49 8.07 -5.31
CA TRP A 364 -20.55 9.11 -5.72
C TRP A 364 -19.24 8.58 -6.29
N THR A 365 -18.54 9.47 -6.97
CA THR A 365 -17.20 9.25 -7.53
C THR A 365 -16.31 10.46 -7.22
N TRP A 366 -15.07 10.56 -7.74
CA TRP A 366 -14.13 11.69 -7.55
C TRP A 366 -14.06 12.21 -6.09
N GLY A 367 -13.12 11.69 -5.30
CA GLY A 367 -13.26 11.71 -3.85
C GLY A 367 -11.96 11.88 -3.08
N PHE A 368 -11.58 10.84 -2.34
CA PHE A 368 -10.48 10.88 -1.37
C PHE A 368 -9.19 10.18 -1.85
N TRP A 369 -9.28 9.40 -2.92
CA TRP A 369 -8.16 8.68 -3.54
C TRP A 369 -7.58 9.51 -4.68
N ASP A 370 -6.26 9.63 -4.75
CA ASP A 370 -5.55 10.45 -5.75
C ASP A 370 -5.32 9.70 -7.08
N GLY A 371 -4.99 8.41 -7.03
CA GLY A 371 -4.53 7.64 -8.19
C GLY A 371 -3.01 7.67 -8.40
N TRP A 372 -2.25 7.99 -7.35
CA TRP A 372 -0.78 8.09 -7.38
C TRP A 372 -0.09 6.75 -7.08
N TRP A 373 -0.40 6.12 -5.93
CA TRP A 373 0.24 4.87 -5.47
C TRP A 373 -0.06 3.67 -6.40
N PRO A 374 0.95 2.93 -6.90
CA PRO A 374 0.77 1.81 -7.82
C PRO A 374 0.93 0.44 -7.16
N GLY A 375 0.83 0.38 -5.83
CA GLY A 375 1.09 -0.82 -5.01
C GLY A 375 -0.13 -1.44 -4.32
N TYR A 376 -1.35 -1.08 -4.73
CA TYR A 376 -2.55 -1.81 -4.29
C TYR A 376 -2.57 -3.22 -4.87
N MET A 377 -3.32 -4.13 -4.25
CA MET A 377 -3.42 -5.52 -4.71
C MET A 377 -3.94 -5.63 -6.16
N VAL A 378 -4.92 -4.78 -6.53
CA VAL A 378 -5.44 -4.68 -7.91
C VAL A 378 -4.59 -3.81 -8.85
N SER A 379 -3.54 -3.13 -8.37
CA SER A 379 -2.66 -2.30 -9.22
C SER A 379 -1.92 -3.11 -10.28
N VAL A 380 -1.80 -4.45 -10.11
CA VAL A 380 -1.28 -5.33 -11.17
C VAL A 380 -2.03 -5.15 -12.49
N ALA A 381 -3.34 -4.87 -12.48
CA ALA A 381 -4.07 -4.54 -13.71
C ALA A 381 -3.63 -3.19 -14.29
N THR A 382 -3.66 -2.12 -13.50
CA THR A 382 -3.29 -0.75 -13.92
C THR A 382 -1.86 -0.69 -14.49
N ASN A 383 -0.92 -1.41 -13.87
CA ASN A 383 0.47 -1.47 -14.31
C ASN A 383 0.64 -2.24 -15.63
N HIS A 384 -0.27 -3.17 -15.97
CA HIS A 384 -0.13 -4.11 -17.09
C HIS A 384 -1.28 -4.01 -18.12
N HIS A 385 -1.76 -2.79 -18.36
CA HIS A 385 -2.77 -2.43 -19.39
C HIS A 385 -4.23 -2.69 -19.04
N GLY A 386 -4.55 -3.31 -17.90
CA GLY A 386 -5.89 -3.39 -17.36
C GLY A 386 -6.34 -2.10 -16.67
N VAL A 387 -7.45 -2.20 -15.95
CA VAL A 387 -8.01 -1.17 -15.06
C VAL A 387 -8.13 -1.79 -13.67
N GLY A 388 -7.26 -1.43 -12.74
CA GLY A 388 -7.43 -1.74 -11.32
C GLY A 388 -8.27 -0.64 -10.65
N ARG A 389 -9.34 -1.01 -9.94
CA ARG A 389 -10.31 -0.09 -9.34
C ARG A 389 -10.92 -0.70 -8.07
N PHE A 390 -11.68 0.07 -7.32
CA PHE A 390 -12.38 -0.38 -6.12
C PHE A 390 -13.72 0.35 -5.88
N TYR A 391 -14.56 -0.26 -5.06
CA TYR A 391 -15.64 0.43 -4.34
C TYR A 391 -15.25 0.63 -2.88
N GLU A 392 -15.79 1.68 -2.27
CA GLU A 392 -15.94 1.75 -0.81
C GLU A 392 -17.43 1.90 -0.51
N THR A 393 -18.05 0.97 0.20
CA THR A 393 -19.40 1.13 0.74
C THR A 393 -19.38 1.43 2.24
N PHE A 394 -20.56 1.63 2.84
CA PHE A 394 -20.61 1.66 4.31
C PHE A 394 -20.44 0.26 4.91
N GLY A 395 -19.30 0.09 5.58
CA GLY A 395 -19.04 -1.02 6.50
C GLY A 395 -19.69 -0.80 7.86
N ASN A 396 -20.25 -1.88 8.40
CA ASN A 396 -20.75 -1.95 9.78
C ASN A 396 -19.80 -2.75 10.70
N THR A 397 -18.70 -3.26 10.14
CA THR A 397 -17.70 -4.12 10.80
C THR A 397 -18.29 -5.29 11.61
N SER A 398 -19.51 -5.70 11.23
CA SER A 398 -20.39 -6.62 11.94
C SER A 398 -21.67 -6.86 11.13
N ALA A 399 -22.49 -7.84 11.51
CA ALA A 399 -23.84 -8.03 10.98
C ALA A 399 -24.92 -7.13 11.63
N GLY A 400 -24.51 -6.11 12.39
CA GLY A 400 -25.42 -5.19 13.07
C GLY A 400 -26.10 -4.19 12.13
N THR A 401 -27.04 -3.42 12.69
CA THR A 401 -27.69 -2.28 12.03
C THR A 401 -27.57 -1.05 12.90
N PHE A 402 -26.94 0.02 12.39
CA PHE A 402 -26.58 1.21 13.17
C PHE A 402 -27.21 2.47 12.60
N ASP A 403 -27.51 3.44 13.46
CA ASP A 403 -27.74 4.81 13.04
C ASP A 403 -26.37 5.49 12.84
N ARG A 404 -26.17 6.15 11.70
CA ARG A 404 -24.93 6.84 11.31
C ARG A 404 -25.23 8.34 11.17
N ASP A 405 -24.39 9.21 11.74
CA ASP A 405 -24.48 10.66 11.59
C ASP A 405 -23.39 11.17 10.63
N LEU A 406 -23.81 11.72 9.50
CA LEU A 406 -22.96 12.14 8.38
C LEU A 406 -22.78 13.66 8.36
N SER A 407 -23.24 14.36 9.40
CA SER A 407 -23.31 15.83 9.43
C SER A 407 -21.94 16.50 9.33
N ASP A 408 -20.88 15.83 9.80
CA ASP A 408 -19.51 16.36 9.82
C ASP A 408 -18.59 15.77 8.74
N ASP A 409 -18.99 14.67 8.10
CA ASP A 409 -18.24 13.96 7.06
C ASP A 409 -17.97 14.86 5.84
N LYS A 410 -16.70 14.91 5.41
CA LYS A 410 -16.22 15.77 4.31
C LYS A 410 -15.16 15.07 3.47
N TYR A 411 -15.24 15.23 2.14
CA TYR A 411 -14.19 14.84 1.19
C TYR A 411 -13.92 15.99 0.22
N THR A 412 -12.67 16.17 -0.22
CA THR A 412 -12.21 17.38 -0.97
C THR A 412 -12.63 18.72 -0.32
N GLY A 413 -12.74 18.74 1.02
CA GLY A 413 -13.22 19.91 1.77
C GLY A 413 -14.72 20.21 1.64
N LYS A 414 -15.53 19.32 1.06
CA LYS A 414 -16.99 19.47 0.89
C LYS A 414 -17.77 18.48 1.78
N PRO A 415 -18.82 18.91 2.50
CA PRO A 415 -19.71 18.01 3.23
C PRO A 415 -20.26 16.90 2.35
N VAL A 416 -20.46 15.69 2.89
CA VAL A 416 -21.03 14.57 2.11
C VAL A 416 -22.50 14.80 1.75
N THR A 417 -23.23 15.60 2.52
CA THR A 417 -24.63 15.93 2.24
C THR A 417 -24.84 16.98 1.16
N ASP A 418 -23.76 17.56 0.61
CA ASP A 418 -23.86 18.57 -0.45
C ASP A 418 -23.99 17.91 -1.84
N VAL A 419 -24.87 18.46 -2.68
CA VAL A 419 -24.94 18.12 -4.12
C VAL A 419 -23.67 18.58 -4.81
N GLN A 420 -23.01 17.67 -5.54
CA GLN A 420 -21.81 17.93 -6.32
C GLN A 420 -21.93 17.28 -7.71
N TRP A 421 -21.11 17.69 -8.69
CA TRP A 421 -21.15 17.06 -10.03
C TRP A 421 -20.79 15.57 -9.99
N TYR A 422 -19.97 15.17 -9.01
CA TYR A 422 -19.52 13.80 -8.74
C TYR A 422 -20.40 13.05 -7.72
N ARG A 423 -21.38 13.75 -7.13
CA ARG A 423 -22.38 13.23 -6.19
C ARG A 423 -23.69 13.99 -6.41
N PRO A 424 -24.42 13.68 -7.50
CA PRO A 424 -25.59 14.45 -7.90
C PRO A 424 -26.77 14.26 -6.93
N TRP A 425 -26.83 13.13 -6.24
CA TRP A 425 -27.80 12.82 -5.19
C TRP A 425 -27.03 12.46 -3.91
N PRO A 426 -26.83 13.41 -2.97
CA PRO A 426 -26.16 13.13 -1.71
C PRO A 426 -27.03 12.31 -0.75
N PRO A 427 -26.44 11.66 0.28
CA PRO A 427 -27.18 11.03 1.36
C PRO A 427 -27.82 12.06 2.29
N GLU A 428 -28.81 11.62 3.07
CA GLU A 428 -29.32 12.35 4.23
C GLU A 428 -28.27 12.45 5.35
N LYS A 429 -28.42 13.46 6.22
CA LYS A 429 -27.51 13.67 7.36
C LYS A 429 -27.47 12.51 8.35
N LYS A 430 -28.56 11.76 8.47
CA LYS A 430 -28.65 10.60 9.35
C LYS A 430 -29.26 9.45 8.56
N VAL A 431 -28.58 8.30 8.58
CA VAL A 431 -29.04 7.09 7.89
C VAL A 431 -28.98 5.92 8.86
N ARG A 432 -30.01 5.06 8.84
CA ARG A 432 -29.96 3.76 9.51
C ARG A 432 -29.43 2.75 8.52
N TRP A 433 -28.30 2.11 8.80
CA TRP A 433 -27.58 1.26 7.83
C TRP A 433 -27.44 -0.18 8.33
N SER A 434 -27.89 -1.15 7.52
CA SER A 434 -27.77 -2.59 7.78
C SER A 434 -26.80 -3.27 6.82
N LEU A 435 -26.35 -4.48 7.17
CA LEU A 435 -25.57 -5.35 6.28
C LEU A 435 -26.30 -5.65 4.95
N ARG A 436 -27.65 -5.72 4.97
CA ARG A 436 -28.44 -5.88 3.75
C ARG A 436 -28.42 -4.64 2.87
N ASN A 437 -28.43 -3.43 3.43
CA ASN A 437 -28.29 -2.20 2.63
C ASN A 437 -26.96 -2.20 1.85
N ASN A 438 -25.86 -2.54 2.52
CA ASN A 438 -24.54 -2.71 1.88
C ASN A 438 -24.61 -3.76 0.77
N THR A 439 -25.15 -4.94 1.07
CA THR A 439 -25.36 -6.03 0.08
C THR A 439 -26.14 -5.55 -1.14
N ASN A 440 -27.23 -4.80 -0.95
CA ASN A 440 -28.05 -4.25 -2.03
C ASN A 440 -27.28 -3.24 -2.89
N TYR A 441 -26.63 -2.24 -2.26
CA TYR A 441 -25.86 -1.20 -2.94
C TYR A 441 -24.72 -1.78 -3.77
N MET A 442 -23.90 -2.63 -3.13
CA MET A 442 -22.72 -3.21 -3.76
C MET A 442 -23.11 -4.16 -4.90
N GLN A 443 -24.15 -4.99 -4.73
CA GLN A 443 -24.61 -5.90 -5.79
C GLN A 443 -25.18 -5.12 -6.99
N ALA A 444 -26.04 -4.11 -6.76
CA ALA A 444 -26.61 -3.30 -7.83
C ALA A 444 -25.52 -2.56 -8.62
N ALA A 445 -24.51 -2.04 -7.92
CA ALA A 445 -23.38 -1.36 -8.53
C ALA A 445 -22.52 -2.31 -9.38
N VAL A 446 -22.14 -3.47 -8.83
CA VAL A 446 -21.40 -4.49 -9.60
C VAL A 446 -22.19 -4.96 -10.82
N LEU A 447 -23.51 -5.13 -10.74
CA LEU A 447 -24.34 -5.51 -11.90
C LEU A 447 -24.27 -4.47 -13.02
N GLU A 448 -24.34 -3.18 -12.71
CA GLU A 448 -24.17 -2.11 -13.71
C GLU A 448 -22.73 -2.04 -14.25
N ALA A 449 -21.70 -2.26 -13.42
CA ALA A 449 -20.31 -2.29 -13.86
C ALA A 449 -20.01 -3.49 -14.80
N LEU A 450 -20.59 -4.66 -14.52
CA LEU A 450 -20.51 -5.85 -15.37
C LEU A 450 -21.26 -5.65 -16.69
N LYS A 451 -22.44 -5.04 -16.64
CA LYS A 451 -23.26 -4.68 -17.81
C LYS A 451 -22.53 -3.68 -18.72
N TYR A 452 -21.87 -2.66 -18.16
CA TYR A 452 -21.00 -1.77 -18.92
C TYR A 452 -19.89 -2.57 -19.63
N ALA A 453 -19.17 -3.43 -18.90
CA ALA A 453 -18.09 -4.23 -19.46
C ALA A 453 -18.56 -5.20 -20.55
N ALA A 454 -19.78 -5.73 -20.44
CA ALA A 454 -20.41 -6.59 -21.44
C ALA A 454 -20.84 -5.82 -22.71
N LEU A 455 -21.35 -4.59 -22.57
CA LEU A 455 -21.75 -3.73 -23.69
C LEU A 455 -20.52 -3.16 -24.43
N HIS A 456 -19.49 -2.73 -23.68
CA HIS A 456 -18.27 -2.11 -24.20
C HIS A 456 -17.11 -3.11 -24.42
N ARG A 457 -17.45 -4.41 -24.46
CA ARG A 457 -16.53 -5.55 -24.48
C ARG A 457 -15.41 -5.47 -25.53
N SER A 458 -15.75 -5.14 -26.77
CA SER A 458 -14.78 -5.02 -27.85
C SER A 458 -13.87 -3.79 -27.71
N GLU A 459 -14.37 -2.74 -27.06
CA GLU A 459 -13.66 -1.48 -26.87
C GLU A 459 -12.63 -1.62 -25.74
N LEU A 460 -13.00 -2.26 -24.62
CA LEU A 460 -12.09 -2.62 -23.52
C LEU A 460 -10.98 -3.59 -23.96
N LEU A 461 -11.26 -4.51 -24.90
CA LEU A 461 -10.25 -5.41 -25.46
C LEU A 461 -9.32 -4.69 -26.47
N GLU A 462 -9.82 -3.79 -27.33
CA GLU A 462 -8.97 -2.98 -28.22
C GLU A 462 -8.16 -1.92 -27.44
N SER A 463 -8.70 -1.36 -26.35
CA SER A 463 -8.00 -0.40 -25.49
C SER A 463 -6.85 -1.05 -24.72
N PHE A 464 -7.06 -2.26 -24.18
CA PHE A 464 -6.05 -3.07 -23.51
C PHE A 464 -4.82 -3.28 -24.42
N TRP A 465 -5.02 -3.78 -25.65
CA TRP A 465 -3.95 -3.89 -26.65
C TRP A 465 -3.35 -2.53 -27.04
N THR A 466 -4.18 -1.48 -27.16
CA THR A 466 -3.72 -0.14 -27.55
C THR A 466 -2.77 0.46 -26.51
N LYS A 467 -3.04 0.26 -25.21
CA LYS A 467 -2.17 0.71 -24.11
C LYS A 467 -0.81 0.02 -24.17
N GLY A 468 -0.78 -1.30 -24.39
CA GLY A 468 0.48 -2.02 -24.63
C GLY A 468 1.22 -1.56 -25.90
N ALA A 469 0.50 -1.39 -27.01
CA ALA A 469 1.09 -0.94 -28.27
C ALA A 469 1.72 0.46 -28.17
N ARG A 470 1.09 1.38 -27.41
CA ARG A 470 1.65 2.70 -27.08
C ARG A 470 2.90 2.59 -26.20
N ALA A 471 2.84 1.81 -25.13
CA ALA A 471 3.97 1.59 -24.24
C ALA A 471 5.19 1.05 -25.00
N LEU A 472 4.99 0.04 -25.85
CA LEU A 472 6.03 -0.51 -26.73
C LEU A 472 6.59 0.53 -27.71
N GLU A 473 5.74 1.36 -28.34
CA GLU A 473 6.21 2.35 -29.31
C GLU A 473 7.00 3.47 -28.64
N LYS A 474 6.51 4.02 -27.52
CA LYS A 474 7.27 4.95 -26.67
C LYS A 474 8.63 4.38 -26.29
N GLY A 475 8.70 3.08 -26.01
CA GLY A 475 9.96 2.39 -25.72
C GLY A 475 10.99 2.42 -26.83
N LYS A 476 10.55 2.54 -28.09
CA LYS A 476 11.41 2.62 -29.27
C LYS A 476 11.77 4.05 -29.65
N SER A 477 10.94 5.05 -29.31
CA SER A 477 11.03 6.41 -29.84
C SER A 477 11.27 7.51 -28.79
N GLU A 478 10.99 7.26 -27.51
CA GLU A 478 11.02 8.25 -26.43
C GLU A 478 11.95 7.79 -25.31
N ALA A 479 12.79 8.71 -24.83
CA ALA A 479 13.61 8.50 -23.66
C ALA A 479 12.75 8.27 -22.38
N PRO A 480 13.25 7.54 -21.36
CA PRO A 480 14.45 6.71 -21.43
C PRO A 480 14.28 5.52 -22.38
N TYR A 481 15.39 5.04 -22.95
CA TYR A 481 15.42 3.84 -23.79
C TYR A 481 15.80 2.59 -23.00
N ALA A 482 16.53 2.74 -21.88
CA ALA A 482 16.81 1.67 -20.93
C ALA A 482 17.15 2.21 -19.54
N TRP A 483 17.15 1.32 -18.55
CA TRP A 483 17.89 1.46 -17.30
C TRP A 483 18.98 0.39 -17.25
N ILE A 484 20.16 0.73 -16.74
CA ILE A 484 21.29 -0.20 -16.61
C ILE A 484 21.83 -0.26 -15.18
N PHE A 485 22.00 -1.47 -14.66
CA PHE A 485 22.49 -1.77 -13.31
C PHE A 485 23.76 -2.62 -13.43
N PRO A 486 24.95 -2.04 -13.15
CA PRO A 486 26.21 -2.77 -13.26
C PRO A 486 26.35 -3.83 -12.15
N PRO A 487 27.13 -4.91 -12.39
CA PRO A 487 27.59 -5.81 -11.35
C PRO A 487 28.61 -5.10 -10.44
N GLY A 488 28.97 -5.71 -9.31
CA GLY A 488 29.90 -5.10 -8.35
C GLY A 488 29.26 -4.05 -7.45
N GLN A 489 27.93 -4.11 -7.30
CA GLN A 489 27.18 -3.33 -6.30
C GLN A 489 27.68 -3.62 -4.89
N ARG A 490 27.51 -2.64 -4.00
CA ARG A 490 27.79 -2.77 -2.56
C ARG A 490 27.07 -3.94 -1.90
N ASP A 491 25.89 -4.29 -2.41
CA ASP A 491 25.15 -5.47 -2.01
C ASP A 491 24.63 -6.17 -3.28
N ALA A 492 25.29 -7.26 -3.64
CA ALA A 492 24.89 -8.08 -4.79
C ALA A 492 23.53 -8.76 -4.57
N GLY A 493 23.14 -9.02 -3.31
CA GLY A 493 21.84 -9.57 -2.94
C GLY A 493 20.71 -8.59 -3.24
N ARG A 494 20.88 -7.30 -2.90
CA ARG A 494 19.91 -6.24 -3.23
C ARG A 494 19.79 -6.00 -4.75
N LEU A 495 20.88 -6.14 -5.52
CA LEU A 495 20.81 -6.17 -6.99
C LEU A 495 20.02 -7.38 -7.53
N ALA A 496 20.28 -8.58 -6.99
CA ALA A 496 19.55 -9.78 -7.38
C ALA A 496 18.06 -9.66 -7.04
N HIS A 497 17.72 -9.09 -5.88
CA HIS A 497 16.35 -8.78 -5.48
C HIS A 497 15.69 -7.79 -6.47
N LEU A 498 16.33 -6.68 -6.84
CA LEU A 498 15.81 -5.74 -7.85
C LEU A 498 15.43 -6.45 -9.15
N VAL A 499 16.33 -7.27 -9.70
CA VAL A 499 16.07 -7.97 -10.97
C VAL A 499 14.94 -9.00 -10.83
N ASN A 500 14.91 -9.75 -9.72
CA ASN A 500 13.86 -10.71 -9.43
C ASN A 500 12.49 -10.03 -9.26
N GLN A 501 12.45 -8.86 -8.61
CA GLN A 501 11.22 -8.11 -8.38
C GLN A 501 10.65 -7.55 -9.69
N LEU A 502 11.50 -7.03 -10.57
CA LEU A 502 11.11 -6.64 -11.92
C LEU A 502 10.56 -7.83 -12.72
N GLN A 503 11.21 -9.01 -12.66
CA GLN A 503 10.71 -10.22 -13.31
C GLN A 503 9.37 -10.73 -12.72
N ALA A 504 9.12 -10.54 -11.42
CA ALA A 504 7.84 -10.87 -10.78
C ALA A 504 6.69 -9.99 -11.30
N HIS A 505 6.99 -8.73 -11.61
CA HIS A 505 6.13 -7.80 -12.37
C HIS A 505 6.20 -7.99 -13.89
N ARG A 506 6.75 -9.10 -14.40
CA ARG A 506 6.91 -9.39 -15.85
C ARG A 506 7.68 -8.33 -16.65
N ILE A 507 8.43 -7.46 -15.99
CA ILE A 507 9.32 -6.51 -16.66
C ILE A 507 10.55 -7.28 -17.16
N GLU A 508 10.80 -7.19 -18.47
CA GLU A 508 11.86 -7.92 -19.15
C GLU A 508 13.23 -7.29 -18.83
N VAL A 509 14.12 -8.10 -18.26
CA VAL A 509 15.51 -7.73 -17.95
C VAL A 509 16.46 -8.51 -18.84
N HIS A 510 17.46 -7.83 -19.38
CA HIS A 510 18.54 -8.39 -20.20
C HIS A 510 19.88 -8.30 -19.47
N ARG A 511 20.90 -9.00 -19.98
CA ARG A 511 22.29 -8.94 -19.49
C ARG A 511 23.23 -8.61 -20.65
N LEU A 512 24.10 -7.62 -20.47
CA LEU A 512 25.13 -7.28 -21.45
C LEU A 512 26.12 -8.44 -21.64
N LEU A 513 26.41 -8.80 -22.88
CA LEU A 513 27.42 -9.80 -23.26
C LEU A 513 28.82 -9.16 -23.41
N GLU A 514 28.88 -7.89 -23.76
CA GLU A 514 30.09 -7.10 -23.98
C GLU A 514 29.98 -5.75 -23.23
N PRO A 515 31.09 -5.09 -22.88
CA PRO A 515 31.03 -3.75 -22.28
C PRO A 515 30.33 -2.74 -23.21
N PHE A 516 29.40 -1.96 -22.66
CA PHE A 516 28.72 -0.88 -23.37
C PHE A 516 29.31 0.46 -22.93
N THR A 517 29.64 1.34 -23.87
CA THR A 517 30.21 2.67 -23.60
C THR A 517 29.33 3.75 -24.21
N LEU A 518 28.93 4.74 -23.39
CA LEU A 518 28.21 5.93 -23.82
C LEU A 518 28.92 7.18 -23.28
N LYS A 519 29.26 8.11 -24.19
CA LYS A 519 30.07 9.30 -23.88
C LYS A 519 31.39 8.90 -23.19
N GLN A 520 31.52 9.15 -21.89
CA GLN A 520 32.71 8.81 -21.07
C GLN A 520 32.44 7.68 -20.05
N GLN A 521 31.22 7.15 -19.99
CA GLN A 521 30.84 6.09 -19.06
C GLN A 521 30.83 4.73 -19.76
N THR A 522 31.42 3.72 -19.11
CA THR A 522 31.41 2.34 -19.59
C THR A 522 30.80 1.44 -18.52
N TRP A 523 29.82 0.63 -18.91
CA TRP A 523 29.26 -0.44 -18.09
C TRP A 523 29.83 -1.78 -18.56
N PRO A 524 30.28 -2.65 -17.65
CA PRO A 524 30.92 -3.91 -18.04
C PRO A 524 29.91 -4.93 -18.58
N ALA A 525 30.43 -5.94 -19.28
CA ALA A 525 29.67 -7.17 -19.52
C ALA A 525 29.15 -7.75 -18.19
N GLY A 526 27.97 -8.37 -18.23
CA GLY A 526 27.24 -8.81 -17.04
C GLY A 526 26.31 -7.77 -16.41
N SER A 527 26.33 -6.50 -16.85
CA SER A 527 25.35 -5.49 -16.40
C SER A 527 23.93 -5.86 -16.81
N TYR A 528 22.98 -5.67 -15.89
CA TYR A 528 21.56 -5.88 -16.14
C TYR A 528 20.96 -4.66 -16.84
N VAL A 529 20.15 -4.88 -17.87
CA VAL A 529 19.55 -3.83 -18.71
C VAL A 529 18.04 -4.04 -18.78
N VAL A 530 17.27 -3.10 -18.22
CA VAL A 530 15.82 -3.03 -18.39
C VAL A 530 15.56 -2.16 -19.61
N ARG A 531 15.30 -2.78 -20.76
CA ARG A 531 15.00 -2.06 -21.99
C ARG A 531 13.59 -1.46 -21.93
N MET A 532 13.37 -0.29 -22.51
CA MET A 532 12.04 0.31 -22.53
C MET A 532 11.19 -0.12 -23.73
N ASP A 533 11.76 -0.74 -24.77
CA ASP A 533 11.03 -1.28 -25.93
C ASP A 533 10.37 -2.66 -25.68
N GLN A 534 9.62 -2.74 -24.58
CA GLN A 534 8.85 -3.90 -24.13
C GLN A 534 7.37 -3.51 -23.87
N PRO A 535 6.41 -4.46 -23.85
CA PRO A 535 5.00 -4.16 -23.63
C PRO A 535 4.75 -3.40 -22.32
N TYR A 536 5.36 -3.85 -21.22
CA TYR A 536 5.17 -3.28 -19.88
C TYR A 536 6.11 -2.12 -19.55
N ARG A 537 6.53 -1.32 -20.56
CA ARG A 537 7.37 -0.12 -20.37
C ARG A 537 6.88 0.77 -19.23
N ASN A 538 5.58 1.03 -19.18
CA ASN A 538 5.03 1.98 -18.22
C ASN A 538 5.20 1.49 -16.77
N ALA A 539 5.03 0.19 -16.48
CA ALA A 539 5.35 -0.38 -15.17
C ALA A 539 6.84 -0.26 -14.84
N ALA A 540 7.72 -0.52 -15.82
CA ALA A 540 9.16 -0.35 -15.64
C ALA A 540 9.56 1.10 -15.34
N VAL A 541 8.92 2.08 -16.00
CA VAL A 541 9.10 3.51 -15.67
C VAL A 541 8.56 3.81 -14.27
N THR A 542 7.34 3.36 -13.94
CA THR A 542 6.73 3.54 -12.61
C THR A 542 7.65 3.09 -11.47
N PHE A 543 8.29 1.93 -11.57
CA PHE A 543 9.09 1.37 -10.47
C PHE A 543 10.54 1.87 -10.43
N LEU A 544 11.10 2.33 -11.56
CA LEU A 544 12.51 2.72 -11.64
C LEU A 544 12.73 4.24 -11.53
N GLU A 545 11.80 5.07 -11.99
CA GLU A 545 11.97 6.54 -11.98
C GLU A 545 11.79 7.16 -10.58
N GLU A 546 12.45 8.30 -10.34
CA GLU A 546 12.23 9.14 -9.16
C GLU A 546 10.79 9.69 -9.18
N GLN A 547 10.01 9.43 -8.11
CA GLN A 547 8.66 9.95 -8.00
C GLN A 547 8.69 11.45 -7.65
N LYS A 548 7.82 12.23 -8.28
CA LYS A 548 7.74 13.70 -8.13
C LYS A 548 6.31 14.11 -7.85
N PHE A 549 5.87 13.93 -6.61
CA PHE A 549 4.53 14.33 -6.18
C PHE A 549 4.44 15.88 -6.16
N PRO A 550 3.38 16.49 -6.73
CA PRO A 550 3.24 17.94 -6.81
C PRO A 550 3.31 18.62 -5.44
N ALA A 551 4.05 19.72 -5.34
CA ALA A 551 4.22 20.44 -4.08
C ALA A 551 3.07 21.40 -3.75
N ASP A 552 2.22 21.68 -4.74
CA ASP A 552 1.06 22.55 -4.72
C ASP A 552 -0.28 21.80 -4.66
N GLU A 553 -0.26 20.46 -4.57
CA GLU A 553 -1.47 19.64 -4.43
C GLU A 553 -2.22 20.02 -3.13
N PRO A 554 -3.47 20.51 -3.20
CA PRO A 554 -4.19 21.01 -2.03
C PRO A 554 -4.72 19.90 -1.11
N ASN A 555 -4.83 18.65 -1.60
CA ASN A 555 -5.27 17.52 -0.79
C ASN A 555 -4.04 16.76 -0.24
N PRO A 556 -4.09 16.21 1.00
CA PRO A 556 -3.07 15.26 1.41
C PRO A 556 -3.11 14.03 0.49
N PRO A 557 -1.95 13.45 0.11
CA PRO A 557 -1.93 12.19 -0.62
C PRO A 557 -2.61 11.09 0.19
N TYR A 558 -3.23 10.16 -0.52
CA TYR A 558 -3.97 9.07 0.10
C TYR A 558 -3.05 7.98 0.67
N ASP A 559 -1.84 7.80 0.13
CA ASP A 559 -0.85 6.85 0.64
C ASP A 559 0.60 7.35 0.44
N ASP A 560 1.59 6.45 0.55
CA ASP A 560 2.99 6.74 0.27
C ASP A 560 3.18 7.33 -1.15
N VAL A 561 3.99 8.40 -1.28
CA VAL A 561 4.19 9.09 -2.58
C VAL A 561 5.49 8.71 -3.31
N ALA A 562 6.28 7.79 -2.77
CA ALA A 562 7.51 7.28 -3.35
C ALA A 562 7.61 5.74 -3.27
N TRP A 563 8.20 5.13 -4.30
CA TRP A 563 8.44 3.69 -4.38
C TRP A 563 9.59 3.34 -5.35
N THR A 564 10.56 4.24 -5.51
CA THR A 564 11.65 4.10 -6.49
C THR A 564 12.58 2.93 -6.11
N PHE A 565 12.42 1.77 -6.77
CA PHE A 565 13.10 0.53 -6.40
C PHE A 565 14.64 0.66 -6.30
N PRO A 566 15.36 1.36 -7.20
CA PRO A 566 16.81 1.55 -7.05
C PRO A 566 17.21 2.27 -5.75
N LEU A 567 16.41 3.23 -5.27
CA LEU A 567 16.66 3.94 -4.01
C LEU A 567 16.30 3.06 -2.80
N LEU A 568 15.08 2.53 -2.77
CA LEU A 568 14.57 1.63 -1.72
C LEU A 568 15.44 0.40 -1.48
N TYR A 569 16.09 -0.11 -2.52
CA TYR A 569 16.99 -1.26 -2.44
C TYR A 569 18.46 -0.83 -2.38
N GLY A 570 18.77 0.47 -2.40
CA GLY A 570 20.12 1.03 -2.42
C GLY A 570 21.03 0.41 -3.48
N VAL A 571 20.52 0.31 -4.71
CA VAL A 571 21.21 -0.25 -5.89
C VAL A 571 21.54 0.88 -6.86
N GLU A 572 22.82 1.04 -7.19
CA GLU A 572 23.26 2.04 -8.15
C GLU A 572 22.87 1.65 -9.59
N GLY A 573 22.19 2.54 -10.29
CA GLY A 573 21.78 2.36 -11.68
C GLY A 573 21.88 3.66 -12.47
N ALA A 574 21.82 3.55 -13.80
CA ALA A 574 21.78 4.70 -14.69
C ALA A 574 20.59 4.63 -15.64
N LYS A 575 19.85 5.73 -15.74
CA LYS A 575 18.86 5.96 -16.79
C LYS A 575 19.58 6.28 -18.11
N ILE A 576 19.24 5.57 -19.18
CA ILE A 576 19.87 5.71 -20.50
C ILE A 576 18.88 6.35 -21.48
N ASP A 577 19.08 7.64 -21.71
CA ASP A 577 18.30 8.45 -22.66
C ASP A 577 18.89 8.42 -24.09
N ASP A 578 19.98 7.68 -24.34
CA ASP A 578 20.54 7.44 -25.67
C ASP A 578 20.06 6.12 -26.28
N ARG A 579 19.57 6.15 -27.52
CA ARG A 579 18.95 5.00 -28.19
C ARG A 579 19.92 3.87 -28.53
N SER A 580 21.23 4.14 -28.59
CA SER A 580 22.25 3.15 -28.99
C SER A 580 22.27 1.88 -28.13
N ILE A 581 21.81 1.96 -26.87
CA ILE A 581 21.65 0.80 -25.97
C ILE A 581 20.75 -0.30 -26.55
N GLN A 582 19.77 0.04 -27.40
CA GLN A 582 18.90 -0.94 -28.06
C GLN A 582 19.66 -1.87 -29.02
N GLY A 583 20.83 -1.44 -29.50
CA GLY A 583 21.72 -2.22 -30.36
C GLY A 583 22.86 -2.94 -29.63
N ALA A 584 22.94 -2.85 -28.30
CA ALA A 584 24.00 -3.49 -27.53
C ALA A 584 23.85 -5.03 -27.55
N ALA A 585 24.99 -5.75 -27.53
CA ALA A 585 25.00 -7.21 -27.44
C ALA A 585 24.51 -7.65 -26.05
N MET A 586 23.33 -8.25 -25.98
CA MET A 586 22.68 -8.65 -24.73
C MET A 586 21.81 -9.90 -24.90
N GLU A 587 21.58 -10.62 -23.80
CA GLU A 587 20.71 -11.81 -23.72
C GLU A 587 19.60 -11.60 -22.67
N PRO A 588 18.43 -12.23 -22.79
CA PRO A 588 17.37 -12.13 -21.77
C PRO A 588 17.76 -12.87 -20.49
N VAL A 589 17.48 -12.27 -19.32
CA VAL A 589 17.62 -12.92 -18.02
C VAL A 589 16.43 -13.85 -17.81
N THR A 590 16.69 -15.15 -17.68
CA THR A 590 15.67 -16.18 -17.49
C THR A 590 15.85 -16.88 -16.15
N GLY A 591 14.73 -17.10 -15.43
CA GLY A 591 14.76 -17.58 -14.04
C GLY A 591 15.28 -16.53 -13.05
N ALA A 592 15.28 -16.91 -11.77
CA ALA A 592 15.69 -16.04 -10.68
C ALA A 592 17.21 -15.81 -10.66
N VAL A 593 17.61 -14.55 -10.59
CA VAL A 593 18.99 -14.13 -10.32
C VAL A 593 19.37 -14.50 -8.89
N LYS A 594 20.57 -15.05 -8.73
CA LYS A 594 21.23 -15.26 -7.44
C LYS A 594 22.54 -14.48 -7.43
N PRO A 595 22.90 -13.82 -6.32
CA PRO A 595 24.17 -13.12 -6.23
C PRO A 595 25.33 -14.14 -6.24
N LEU A 596 26.46 -13.76 -6.82
CA LEU A 596 27.66 -14.58 -6.81
C LEU A 596 28.51 -14.24 -5.59
N GLY A 597 28.88 -15.26 -4.81
CA GLY A 597 29.76 -15.16 -3.66
C GLY A 597 30.68 -16.37 -3.57
N GLY A 598 31.73 -16.25 -2.77
CA GLY A 598 32.73 -17.29 -2.62
C GLY A 598 33.90 -16.87 -1.74
N VAL A 599 34.93 -17.72 -1.69
CA VAL A 599 36.15 -17.50 -0.90
C VAL A 599 37.36 -17.48 -1.82
N THR A 600 38.14 -16.40 -1.78
CA THR A 600 39.45 -16.27 -2.45
C THR A 600 40.59 -16.51 -1.46
N GLY A 601 41.83 -16.62 -1.94
CA GLY A 601 43.01 -16.76 -1.06
C GLY A 601 43.15 -18.11 -0.35
N VAL A 602 44.18 -18.21 0.49
CA VAL A 602 44.57 -19.43 1.22
C VAL A 602 44.82 -19.07 2.68
N GLY A 603 44.18 -19.80 3.59
CA GLY A 603 44.22 -19.54 5.02
C GLY A 603 43.00 -20.13 5.76
N GLU A 604 43.02 -19.99 7.08
CA GLU A 604 41.95 -20.42 8.01
C GLU A 604 41.22 -19.24 8.66
N ILE A 605 41.61 -18.01 8.32
CA ILE A 605 41.00 -16.75 8.77
C ILE A 605 40.39 -16.10 7.53
N PHE A 606 39.12 -15.70 7.60
CA PHE A 606 38.36 -15.20 6.46
C PHE A 606 37.92 -13.77 6.72
N LEU A 607 38.27 -12.86 5.81
CA LEU A 607 37.97 -11.44 5.90
C LEU A 607 36.81 -11.09 4.96
N LEU A 608 35.78 -10.45 5.49
CA LEU A 608 34.64 -9.93 4.73
C LEU A 608 34.65 -8.41 4.78
N GLN A 609 34.66 -7.76 3.62
CA GLN A 609 34.48 -6.30 3.55
C GLN A 609 33.03 -5.96 3.87
N ASP A 610 32.80 -5.13 4.89
CA ASP A 610 31.47 -4.56 5.12
C ASP A 610 31.24 -3.39 4.16
N THR A 611 30.32 -3.59 3.22
CA THR A 611 29.91 -2.59 2.22
C THR A 611 28.46 -2.15 2.44
N GLY A 612 27.84 -2.57 3.55
CA GLY A 612 26.43 -2.35 3.87
C GLY A 612 25.54 -3.48 3.36
N GLN A 613 26.00 -4.73 3.39
CA GLN A 613 25.21 -5.89 2.96
C GLN A 613 24.12 -6.22 4.00
N THR A 614 22.86 -6.37 3.58
CA THR A 614 21.79 -6.76 4.51
C THR A 614 21.86 -8.24 4.91
N SER A 615 22.54 -9.07 4.12
CA SER A 615 22.72 -10.49 4.38
C SER A 615 23.70 -10.82 5.52
N LEU A 616 24.36 -9.82 6.12
CA LEU A 616 25.23 -10.04 7.29
C LEU A 616 24.48 -10.71 8.46
N LEU A 617 23.22 -10.35 8.72
CA LEU A 617 22.45 -10.98 9.80
C LEU A 617 22.23 -12.49 9.56
N GLU A 618 21.91 -12.88 8.33
CA GLU A 618 21.79 -14.30 7.94
C GLU A 618 23.16 -15.00 7.94
N ALA A 619 24.23 -14.31 7.55
CA ALA A 619 25.60 -14.84 7.61
C ALA A 619 26.02 -15.17 9.05
N ARG A 620 25.67 -14.30 10.02
CA ARG A 620 25.92 -14.54 11.45
C ARG A 620 25.20 -15.78 11.95
N LEU A 621 23.99 -16.06 11.46
CA LEU A 621 23.20 -17.24 11.79
C LEU A 621 23.79 -18.52 11.16
N ILE A 622 24.19 -18.49 9.88
CA ILE A 622 24.81 -19.65 9.20
C ILE A 622 26.15 -20.02 9.85
N LEU A 623 26.98 -19.03 10.18
CA LEU A 623 28.27 -19.24 10.81
C LEU A 623 28.17 -19.64 12.30
N GLY A 624 26.98 -19.55 12.91
CA GLY A 624 26.65 -20.22 14.17
C GLY A 624 27.59 -19.89 15.35
N GLY A 625 28.11 -20.92 16.03
CA GLY A 625 28.96 -20.75 17.22
C GLY A 625 30.43 -20.41 16.94
N HIS A 626 30.79 -20.01 15.72
CA HIS A 626 32.16 -19.65 15.36
C HIS A 626 32.48 -18.19 15.68
N GLN A 627 33.77 -17.90 15.91
CA GLN A 627 34.22 -16.54 16.22
C GLN A 627 34.16 -15.66 14.96
N ILE A 628 33.47 -14.53 15.10
CA ILE A 628 33.31 -13.49 14.09
C ILE A 628 33.54 -12.18 14.83
N ASP A 629 34.62 -11.48 14.51
CA ASP A 629 34.90 -10.15 15.08
C ASP A 629 34.68 -9.08 14.02
N ALA A 630 34.07 -7.95 14.36
CA ALA A 630 33.98 -6.77 13.51
C ALA A 630 35.13 -5.80 13.83
N ALA A 631 35.82 -5.29 12.80
CA ALA A 631 36.89 -4.32 12.99
C ALA A 631 36.33 -2.93 13.36
N GLU A 632 36.80 -2.33 14.46
CA GLU A 632 36.39 -1.00 14.90
C GLU A 632 36.98 0.13 14.05
N VAL A 633 38.08 -0.15 13.33
CA VAL A 633 38.81 0.81 12.50
C VAL A 633 39.17 0.19 11.16
N ALA A 634 39.36 1.03 10.14
CA ALA A 634 39.80 0.56 8.84
C ALA A 634 41.18 -0.11 8.90
N PHE A 635 41.37 -1.17 8.11
CA PHE A 635 42.66 -1.85 7.94
C PHE A 635 42.86 -2.33 6.50
N GLU A 636 44.07 -2.78 6.17
CA GLU A 636 44.40 -3.35 4.86
C GLU A 636 44.96 -4.76 5.04
N ALA A 637 44.55 -5.70 4.18
CA ALA A 637 45.11 -7.05 4.12
C ALA A 637 45.09 -7.55 2.67
N GLU A 638 46.17 -8.19 2.21
CA GLU A 638 46.34 -8.69 0.83
C GLU A 638 46.03 -7.66 -0.27
N GLY A 639 46.25 -6.36 0.01
CA GLY A 639 45.96 -5.25 -0.91
C GLY A 639 44.48 -4.85 -1.01
N ILE A 640 43.63 -5.37 -0.12
CA ILE A 640 42.21 -5.02 0.01
C ILE A 640 42.03 -4.13 1.24
N ALA A 641 41.33 -3.01 1.07
CA ALA A 641 40.96 -2.11 2.17
C ALA A 641 39.63 -2.54 2.80
N TYR A 642 39.65 -2.75 4.11
CA TYR A 642 38.51 -3.16 4.92
C TYR A 642 38.05 -1.97 5.79
N PRO A 643 36.85 -1.38 5.55
CA PRO A 643 36.32 -0.31 6.40
C PRO A 643 35.90 -0.83 7.79
N PRO A 644 35.63 0.07 8.76
CA PRO A 644 35.00 -0.30 10.03
C PRO A 644 33.72 -1.12 9.81
N GLY A 645 33.50 -2.12 10.67
CA GLY A 645 32.45 -3.11 10.53
C GLY A 645 32.86 -4.38 9.79
N SER A 646 33.94 -4.35 8.99
CA SER A 646 34.42 -5.53 8.26
C SER A 646 34.72 -6.72 9.17
N TRP A 647 34.26 -7.91 8.79
CA TRP A 647 34.37 -9.10 9.64
C TRP A 647 35.69 -9.84 9.47
N ILE A 648 36.13 -10.43 10.58
CA ILE A 648 37.26 -11.34 10.70
C ILE A 648 36.71 -12.64 11.29
N VAL A 649 36.61 -13.67 10.45
CA VAL A 649 35.90 -14.93 10.76
C VAL A 649 36.89 -16.07 10.95
N GLN A 650 36.70 -16.86 12.01
CA GLN A 650 37.41 -18.10 12.29
C GLN A 650 36.42 -19.28 12.34
N ALA A 651 36.18 -19.89 11.17
CA ALA A 651 35.23 -20.98 10.98
C ALA A 651 35.78 -22.00 9.96
N PRO A 652 35.23 -23.23 9.89
CA PRO A 652 35.58 -24.18 8.84
C PRO A 652 35.33 -23.58 7.44
N ARG A 653 36.32 -23.70 6.55
CA ARG A 653 36.25 -23.17 5.17
C ARG A 653 34.95 -23.54 4.45
N GLU A 654 34.54 -24.80 4.57
CA GLU A 654 33.33 -25.35 3.94
C GLU A 654 32.05 -24.60 4.35
N LEU A 655 31.97 -24.16 5.61
CA LEU A 655 30.86 -23.37 6.14
C LEU A 655 30.90 -21.92 5.66
N VAL A 656 32.09 -21.32 5.58
CA VAL A 656 32.29 -19.98 5.01
C VAL A 656 31.94 -19.98 3.52
N GLU A 657 32.36 -21.00 2.77
CA GLU A 657 32.01 -21.19 1.36
C GLU A 657 30.49 -21.40 1.16
N GLN A 658 29.83 -22.12 2.07
CA GLN A 658 28.38 -22.26 2.09
C GLN A 658 27.67 -20.91 2.33
N ALA A 659 28.09 -20.13 3.33
CA ALA A 659 27.53 -18.80 3.61
C ALA A 659 27.77 -17.85 2.43
N ALA A 660 29.00 -17.81 1.92
CA ALA A 660 29.42 -17.00 0.79
C ALA A 660 28.57 -17.29 -0.47
N THR A 661 28.43 -18.55 -0.85
CA THR A 661 27.68 -18.96 -2.05
C THR A 661 26.16 -18.78 -1.88
N ARG A 662 25.62 -18.99 -0.67
CA ARG A 662 24.19 -18.79 -0.40
C ARG A 662 23.78 -17.32 -0.44
N LEU A 663 24.61 -16.45 0.12
CA LEU A 663 24.28 -15.04 0.38
C LEU A 663 24.90 -14.04 -0.61
N GLY A 664 25.78 -14.51 -1.51
CA GLY A 664 26.50 -13.62 -2.43
C GLY A 664 27.62 -12.82 -1.78
N LEU A 665 28.13 -13.29 -0.64
CA LEU A 665 29.22 -12.64 0.10
C LEU A 665 30.58 -13.10 -0.44
N THR A 666 31.56 -12.20 -0.44
CA THR A 666 32.92 -12.49 -0.92
C THR A 666 33.91 -12.37 0.24
N PHE A 667 34.53 -13.49 0.62
CA PHE A 667 35.55 -13.53 1.67
C PHE A 667 36.95 -13.69 1.06
N ALA A 668 37.95 -13.08 1.68
CA ALA A 668 39.36 -13.36 1.42
C ALA A 668 39.95 -14.20 2.56
N ALA A 669 40.48 -15.38 2.26
CA ALA A 669 41.19 -16.20 3.22
C ALA A 669 42.65 -15.76 3.33
N VAL A 670 43.08 -15.43 4.55
CA VAL A 670 44.41 -14.89 4.87
C VAL A 670 45.19 -15.82 5.80
N ALA A 671 46.52 -15.79 5.68
CA ALA A 671 47.41 -16.68 6.42
C ALA A 671 47.65 -16.27 7.89
N ALA A 672 47.35 -15.02 8.24
CA ALA A 672 47.60 -14.45 9.57
C ALA A 672 46.45 -13.52 10.00
N MET A 673 46.27 -13.40 11.32
CA MET A 673 45.25 -12.53 11.91
C MET A 673 45.63 -11.06 11.72
N PRO A 674 44.75 -10.19 11.21
CA PRO A 674 45.01 -8.76 11.17
C PRO A 674 45.19 -8.18 12.58
N GLU A 675 46.26 -7.40 12.80
CA GLU A 675 46.46 -6.64 14.05
C GLU A 675 45.59 -5.37 14.04
N VAL A 676 44.27 -5.56 14.16
CA VAL A 676 43.28 -4.48 14.21
C VAL A 676 42.44 -4.57 15.48
N ARG A 677 41.98 -3.43 15.96
CA ARG A 677 41.03 -3.36 17.08
C ARG A 677 39.64 -3.80 16.61
N ARG A 678 38.96 -4.62 17.41
CA ARG A 678 37.78 -5.37 17.01
C ARG A 678 37.01 -5.88 18.22
N HIS A 679 35.71 -6.06 18.05
CA HIS A 679 34.77 -6.64 19.02
C HIS A 679 34.04 -7.85 18.43
N LEU A 680 33.45 -8.67 19.29
CA LEU A 680 32.71 -9.86 18.88
C LEU A 680 31.37 -9.46 18.25
N VAL A 681 31.03 -10.05 17.11
CA VAL A 681 29.68 -9.97 16.54
C VAL A 681 28.83 -11.04 17.20
N ASP A 682 27.89 -10.67 18.08
CA ASP A 682 27.02 -11.62 18.77
C ASP A 682 25.53 -11.34 18.56
N LEU A 683 24.70 -12.35 18.79
CA LEU A 683 23.25 -12.26 18.62
C LEU A 683 22.53 -12.12 19.97
N PRO A 684 21.66 -11.11 20.14
CA PRO A 684 20.97 -10.86 21.40
C PRO A 684 19.83 -11.86 21.63
N ARG A 685 19.45 -12.02 22.91
CA ARG A 685 18.12 -12.49 23.26
C ARG A 685 17.11 -11.40 22.90
N LEU A 686 16.56 -11.48 21.69
CA LEU A 686 15.69 -10.47 21.11
C LEU A 686 14.23 -10.66 21.55
N ALA A 687 13.61 -9.58 22.04
CA ALA A 687 12.16 -9.46 22.10
C ALA A 687 11.64 -8.53 21.00
N LEU A 688 10.49 -8.87 20.43
CA LEU A 688 9.71 -8.00 19.56
C LEU A 688 8.46 -7.55 20.32
N LEU A 689 8.37 -6.27 20.65
CA LEU A 689 7.24 -5.69 21.37
C LEU A 689 6.12 -5.30 20.38
N HIS A 690 4.88 -5.67 20.70
CA HIS A 690 3.67 -5.20 20.02
C HIS A 690 2.63 -4.65 21.00
N THR A 691 1.63 -3.96 20.46
CA THR A 691 0.49 -3.39 21.20
C THR A 691 -0.82 -3.91 20.62
N TRP A 692 -1.78 -4.31 21.47
CA TRP A 692 -3.08 -4.81 21.01
C TRP A 692 -3.91 -3.79 20.22
N THR A 693 -3.63 -2.49 20.37
CA THR A 693 -4.24 -1.40 19.59
C THR A 693 -3.78 -1.33 18.14
N SER A 694 -2.63 -1.93 17.79
CA SER A 694 -2.12 -1.95 16.41
C SER A 694 -1.00 -2.98 16.25
N THR A 695 -1.24 -4.00 15.42
CA THR A 695 -0.31 -5.11 15.17
C THR A 695 0.37 -5.07 13.78
N GLN A 696 -0.06 -4.16 12.90
CA GLN A 696 0.37 -4.06 11.51
C GLN A 696 1.90 -3.99 11.32
N ASP A 697 2.55 -3.01 11.95
CA ASP A 697 4.00 -2.79 11.85
C ASP A 697 4.80 -3.88 12.59
N ALA A 698 4.27 -4.41 13.68
CA ALA A 698 4.83 -5.61 14.31
C ALA A 698 4.75 -6.82 13.36
N GLY A 699 3.70 -6.91 12.54
CA GLY A 699 3.55 -7.86 11.44
C GLY A 699 4.67 -7.78 10.41
N TRP A 700 4.98 -6.58 9.93
CA TRP A 700 6.08 -6.35 8.99
C TRP A 700 7.47 -6.60 9.61
N ALA A 701 7.66 -6.21 10.87
CA ALA A 701 8.88 -6.53 11.60
C ALA A 701 9.08 -8.05 11.75
N ARG A 702 8.01 -8.80 12.10
CA ARG A 702 8.03 -10.27 12.10
C ARG A 702 8.40 -10.83 10.74
N TYR A 703 7.67 -10.47 9.69
CA TYR A 703 7.94 -10.94 8.32
C TYR A 703 9.42 -10.76 7.94
N THR A 704 9.97 -9.57 8.22
CA THR A 704 11.36 -9.21 7.91
C THR A 704 12.36 -10.06 8.71
N LEU A 705 12.15 -10.23 10.03
CA LEU A 705 13.02 -11.07 10.86
C LEU A 705 12.92 -12.55 10.47
N ASP A 706 11.71 -13.04 10.18
CA ASP A 706 11.45 -14.42 9.78
C ASP A 706 12.08 -14.77 8.42
N GLN A 707 12.24 -13.81 7.50
CA GLN A 707 13.04 -14.02 6.26
C GLN A 707 14.51 -14.32 6.56
N THR A 708 15.08 -13.77 7.65
CA THR A 708 16.47 -14.04 8.05
C THR A 708 16.63 -15.34 8.86
N GLY A 709 15.53 -15.86 9.42
CA GLY A 709 15.53 -16.95 10.38
C GLY A 709 16.00 -16.57 11.80
N LEU A 710 16.13 -15.27 12.10
CA LEU A 710 16.44 -14.80 13.46
C LEU A 710 15.28 -15.12 14.41
N ARG A 711 15.59 -15.72 15.56
CA ARG A 711 14.60 -16.00 16.60
C ARG A 711 14.39 -14.78 17.48
N TYR A 712 13.13 -14.49 17.78
CA TYR A 712 12.69 -13.47 18.72
C TYR A 712 11.55 -14.02 19.59
N GLU A 713 11.34 -13.41 20.77
CA GLU A 713 10.13 -13.62 21.57
C GLU A 713 9.14 -12.48 21.29
N LEU A 714 7.94 -12.80 20.80
CA LEU A 714 6.88 -11.81 20.58
C LEU A 714 6.22 -11.46 21.91
N ILE A 715 6.52 -10.29 22.46
CA ILE A 715 6.03 -9.82 23.77
C ILE A 715 4.98 -8.73 23.64
N SER A 716 4.09 -8.66 24.62
CA SER A 716 3.02 -7.67 24.70
C SER A 716 3.20 -6.71 25.89
N ASP A 717 2.30 -5.75 26.01
CA ASP A 717 2.10 -4.92 27.21
C ASP A 717 1.98 -5.74 28.51
N ALA A 718 1.40 -6.94 28.47
CA ALA A 718 1.29 -7.83 29.62
C ALA A 718 2.65 -8.38 30.07
N ASP A 719 3.59 -8.59 29.15
CA ASP A 719 4.97 -8.94 29.48
C ASP A 719 5.72 -7.79 30.16
N LEU A 720 5.44 -6.54 29.75
CA LEU A 720 6.00 -5.35 30.37
C LEU A 720 5.49 -5.18 31.81
N ARG A 721 4.18 -5.37 32.05
CA ARG A 721 3.60 -5.38 33.41
C ARG A 721 4.15 -6.51 34.28
N ARG A 722 4.39 -7.69 33.69
CA ARG A 722 4.97 -8.86 34.40
C ARG A 722 6.45 -8.64 34.76
N GLY A 723 7.19 -7.98 33.88
CA GLY A 723 8.59 -7.63 34.05
C GLY A 723 9.57 -8.79 34.15
N GLY A 724 10.73 -8.50 34.74
CA GLY A 724 11.91 -9.35 34.68
C GLY A 724 12.58 -9.30 33.29
N LEU A 725 12.47 -8.16 32.58
CA LEU A 725 12.88 -8.06 31.17
C LEU A 725 14.40 -8.28 30.99
N SER A 726 15.24 -7.66 31.81
CA SER A 726 16.71 -7.81 31.79
C SER A 726 17.17 -9.28 31.97
N GLY A 727 16.37 -10.06 32.72
CA GLY A 727 16.61 -11.48 32.91
C GLY A 727 16.30 -12.35 31.69
N ARG A 728 15.48 -11.85 30.75
CA ARG A 728 15.01 -12.58 29.56
C ARG A 728 15.69 -12.12 28.27
N PHE A 729 15.91 -10.81 28.14
CA PHE A 729 16.27 -10.15 26.90
C PHE A 729 17.53 -9.30 27.04
N ASP A 730 18.19 -9.09 25.91
CA ASP A 730 19.32 -8.17 25.76
C ASP A 730 18.91 -6.97 24.89
N VAL A 731 18.05 -7.22 23.89
CA VAL A 731 17.48 -6.21 23.00
C VAL A 731 15.96 -6.34 22.98
N ILE A 732 15.28 -5.20 23.09
CA ILE A 732 13.84 -5.08 22.77
C ILE A 732 13.72 -4.21 21.52
N LEU A 733 13.15 -4.78 20.46
CA LEU A 733 12.71 -4.04 19.30
C LEU A 733 11.24 -3.67 19.47
N PHE A 734 10.94 -2.37 19.49
CA PHE A 734 9.59 -1.84 19.39
C PHE A 734 9.44 -1.20 17.98
N PRO A 735 8.76 -1.89 17.04
CA PRO A 735 8.47 -1.35 15.71
C PRO A 735 7.61 -0.10 15.77
N ASN A 736 7.35 0.53 14.62
CA ASN A 736 6.38 1.61 14.55
C ASN A 736 5.02 1.17 15.17
N ALA A 737 4.31 2.10 15.79
CA ALA A 737 3.03 1.83 16.44
C ALA A 737 2.10 3.04 16.25
N ARG A 738 0.80 2.79 16.06
CA ARG A 738 -0.19 3.87 15.91
C ARG A 738 -0.60 4.44 17.28
N GLY A 739 -1.01 5.71 17.28
CA GLY A 739 -1.51 6.41 18.47
C GLY A 739 -0.52 7.37 19.12
N SER A 740 -1.01 8.10 20.11
CA SER A 740 -0.26 9.02 20.97
C SER A 740 0.43 8.29 22.13
N PHE A 741 1.24 9.01 22.92
CA PHE A 741 1.80 8.49 24.18
C PHE A 741 0.70 7.92 25.11
N SER A 742 -0.45 8.60 25.18
CA SER A 742 -1.60 8.16 25.98
C SER A 742 -2.09 6.79 25.52
N ASP A 743 -2.24 6.59 24.21
CA ASP A 743 -2.80 5.38 23.63
C ASP A 743 -1.83 4.19 23.77
N LEU A 744 -0.53 4.43 23.65
CA LEU A 744 0.50 3.39 23.88
C LEU A 744 0.58 2.95 25.35
N VAL A 745 0.33 3.87 26.30
CA VAL A 745 0.35 3.56 27.75
C VAL A 745 -0.95 2.91 28.21
N HIS A 746 -2.11 3.42 27.77
CA HIS A 746 -3.43 2.98 28.23
C HIS A 746 -4.04 1.85 27.41
N GLY A 747 -3.65 1.68 26.16
CA GLY A 747 -4.14 0.64 25.25
C GLY A 747 -5.65 0.68 25.02
N ILE A 748 -6.29 -0.48 24.94
CA ILE A 748 -7.75 -0.58 24.69
C ILE A 748 -8.49 -0.34 26.00
N ASP A 749 -9.52 0.53 26.01
CA ASP A 749 -10.23 0.90 27.23
C ASP A 749 -10.90 -0.32 27.93
N PRO A 750 -10.56 -0.65 29.19
CA PRO A 750 -11.18 -1.74 29.95
C PRO A 750 -12.70 -1.65 30.12
N LYS A 751 -13.34 -0.49 29.83
CA LYS A 751 -14.81 -0.37 29.83
C LYS A 751 -15.49 -1.35 28.88
N TYR A 752 -14.79 -1.80 27.84
CA TYR A 752 -15.32 -2.75 26.85
C TYR A 752 -15.42 -4.20 27.38
N GLY A 753 -14.96 -4.44 28.60
CA GLY A 753 -14.91 -5.75 29.24
C GLY A 753 -13.68 -6.56 28.82
N PRO A 754 -13.44 -7.73 29.41
CA PRO A 754 -12.29 -8.54 29.06
C PRO A 754 -12.40 -9.06 27.62
N LEU A 755 -11.55 -8.55 26.73
CA LEU A 755 -11.55 -8.91 25.32
C LEU A 755 -10.60 -10.08 25.10
N ALA A 756 -11.06 -11.28 25.45
CA ALA A 756 -10.26 -12.48 25.29
C ALA A 756 -9.92 -12.78 23.80
N TYR A 757 -8.63 -12.85 23.49
CA TYR A 757 -8.10 -13.33 22.21
C TYR A 757 -7.33 -14.64 22.44
N THR A 758 -8.05 -15.64 22.91
CA THR A 758 -7.55 -17.01 23.15
C THR A 758 -8.23 -18.02 22.25
N ARG A 759 -7.45 -19.03 21.81
CA ARG A 759 -7.96 -20.18 21.07
C ARG A 759 -8.81 -21.06 21.97
N THR A 760 -10.01 -21.41 21.52
CA THR A 760 -10.90 -22.38 22.19
C THR A 760 -11.45 -23.39 21.16
N GLU A 761 -12.31 -24.30 21.59
CA GLU A 761 -13.06 -25.18 20.67
C GLU A 761 -14.08 -24.39 19.83
N GLU A 762 -14.68 -23.35 20.41
CA GLU A 762 -15.67 -22.46 19.76
C GLU A 762 -15.00 -21.39 18.88
N TYR A 763 -13.84 -20.87 19.31
CA TYR A 763 -13.05 -19.85 18.62
C TYR A 763 -11.66 -20.41 18.23
N PRO A 764 -11.57 -21.36 17.28
CA PRO A 764 -10.32 -22.01 16.90
C PRO A 764 -9.34 -21.12 16.12
N SER A 765 -9.77 -19.95 15.61
CA SER A 765 -8.97 -19.05 14.77
C SER A 765 -8.28 -17.93 15.56
N HIS A 766 -8.68 -17.72 16.81
CA HIS A 766 -8.07 -16.76 17.75
C HIS A 766 -6.77 -17.29 18.40
N GLY A 767 -6.00 -16.39 19.03
CA GLY A 767 -4.80 -16.73 19.82
C GLY A 767 -3.53 -17.03 19.01
N ILE A 768 -3.46 -16.56 17.76
CA ILE A 768 -2.30 -16.69 16.87
C ILE A 768 -2.08 -15.30 16.22
N PRO A 769 -0.82 -14.81 16.07
CA PRO A 769 0.44 -15.36 16.58
C PRO A 769 0.67 -15.14 18.09
N ASN A 770 -0.14 -14.29 18.74
CA ASN A 770 -0.11 -14.06 20.19
C ASN A 770 -1.52 -14.25 20.78
N ALA A 771 -1.62 -14.47 22.09
CA ALA A 771 -2.87 -14.75 22.81
C ALA A 771 -2.89 -14.09 24.18
N ALA A 772 -4.06 -13.58 24.59
CA ALA A 772 -4.30 -13.10 25.95
C ALA A 772 -5.75 -13.36 26.36
N ASP A 773 -5.96 -13.71 27.64
CA ASP A 773 -7.30 -13.85 28.23
C ASP A 773 -8.07 -12.52 28.29
N ASP A 774 -7.34 -11.40 28.18
CA ASP A 774 -7.86 -10.05 28.04
C ASP A 774 -6.81 -9.18 27.31
N ILE A 775 -7.19 -8.56 26.19
CA ILE A 775 -6.34 -7.59 25.47
C ILE A 775 -6.57 -6.13 25.90
N THR A 776 -7.49 -5.88 26.85
CA THR A 776 -7.77 -4.53 27.34
C THR A 776 -6.76 -4.05 28.37
N GLY A 777 -6.77 -2.73 28.58
CA GLY A 777 -5.68 -1.99 29.17
C GLY A 777 -4.50 -1.86 28.20
N GLY A 778 -3.38 -1.45 28.78
CA GLY A 778 -2.11 -1.24 28.10
C GLY A 778 -0.99 -1.29 29.14
N MET A 779 0.26 -1.08 28.71
CA MET A 779 1.43 -1.35 29.55
C MET A 779 1.43 -0.58 30.88
N GLY A 780 0.74 0.56 30.92
CA GLY A 780 0.66 1.44 32.07
C GLY A 780 2.02 2.03 32.46
N PHE A 781 2.03 2.84 33.51
CA PHE A 781 3.27 3.37 34.05
C PHE A 781 4.16 2.27 34.67
N GLU A 782 3.59 1.13 35.06
CA GLU A 782 4.36 -0.02 35.57
C GLU A 782 5.21 -0.67 34.47
N GLY A 783 4.62 -0.97 33.31
CA GLY A 783 5.37 -1.49 32.16
C GLY A 783 6.37 -0.48 31.59
N LEU A 784 6.03 0.82 31.63
CA LEU A 784 6.96 1.89 31.24
C LEU A 784 8.17 1.99 32.19
N LEU A 785 7.95 1.86 33.51
CA LEU A 785 9.01 1.82 34.52
C LEU A 785 9.89 0.56 34.37
N GLU A 786 9.31 -0.57 33.98
CA GLU A 786 10.06 -1.79 33.71
C GLU A 786 10.90 -1.69 32.42
N LEU A 787 10.39 -1.07 31.35
CA LEU A 787 11.21 -0.71 30.18
C LEU A 787 12.37 0.23 30.58
N GLN A 788 12.10 1.23 31.44
CA GLN A 788 13.16 2.09 31.96
C GLN A 788 14.19 1.33 32.81
N ARG A 789 13.76 0.31 33.58
CA ARG A 789 14.65 -0.58 34.35
C ARG A 789 15.52 -1.41 33.41
N PHE A 790 14.91 -2.08 32.43
CA PHE A 790 15.59 -2.90 31.42
C PHE A 790 16.76 -2.15 30.77
N VAL A 791 16.50 -0.94 30.26
CA VAL A 791 17.55 -0.13 29.63
C VAL A 791 18.62 0.28 30.65
N ARG A 792 18.22 0.72 31.85
CA ARG A 792 19.18 1.13 32.89
C ARG A 792 20.11 0.02 33.36
N GLU A 793 19.67 -1.23 33.28
CA GLU A 793 20.40 -2.44 33.70
C GLU A 793 21.28 -3.04 32.57
N GLY A 794 21.38 -2.39 31.41
CA GLY A 794 22.25 -2.82 30.30
C GLY A 794 21.52 -3.18 29.01
N GLY A 795 20.18 -3.25 29.04
CA GLY A 795 19.38 -3.57 27.86
C GLY A 795 19.41 -2.48 26.77
N VAL A 796 19.20 -2.89 25.52
CA VAL A 796 19.09 -1.96 24.39
C VAL A 796 17.65 -1.92 23.87
N LEU A 797 17.06 -0.73 23.81
CA LEU A 797 15.72 -0.50 23.27
C LEU A 797 15.80 0.18 21.89
N LEU A 798 15.37 -0.51 20.84
CA LEU A 798 15.18 0.05 19.50
C LEU A 798 13.73 0.52 19.40
N ALA A 799 13.51 1.82 19.18
CA ALA A 799 12.17 2.38 18.99
C ALA A 799 12.07 3.01 17.59
N LEU A 800 11.30 2.36 16.69
CA LEU A 800 11.17 2.76 15.30
C LEU A 800 10.05 3.79 15.12
N ALA A 801 10.33 4.88 14.38
CA ALA A 801 9.38 5.96 14.09
C ALA A 801 8.52 6.38 15.31
N ASN A 802 7.21 6.14 15.29
CA ASN A 802 6.32 6.61 16.34
C ASN A 802 6.47 5.86 17.67
N ALA A 803 7.11 4.69 17.74
CA ALA A 803 7.45 4.06 19.02
C ALA A 803 8.38 4.93 19.88
N GLY A 804 9.19 5.82 19.26
CA GLY A 804 10.01 6.78 19.99
C GLY A 804 9.18 7.76 20.84
N THR A 805 7.89 7.95 20.54
CA THR A 805 6.95 8.72 21.38
C THR A 805 6.86 8.15 22.79
N LEU A 806 6.83 6.82 22.96
CA LEU A 806 6.81 6.17 24.28
C LEU A 806 8.04 6.52 25.10
N VAL A 807 9.19 6.66 24.44
CA VAL A 807 10.48 6.87 25.07
C VAL A 807 10.70 8.35 25.43
N VAL A 808 10.43 9.26 24.49
CA VAL A 808 10.66 10.70 24.64
C VAL A 808 9.61 11.31 25.57
N ASP A 809 8.32 11.10 25.29
CA ASP A 809 7.24 11.69 26.10
C ASP A 809 7.10 10.96 27.46
N GLY A 810 7.47 9.68 27.52
CA GLY A 810 7.53 8.90 28.76
C GLY A 810 8.73 9.20 29.65
N GLY A 811 9.67 10.04 29.20
CA GLY A 811 10.84 10.44 29.99
C GLY A 811 11.86 9.33 30.27
N LEU A 812 11.96 8.32 29.39
CA LEU A 812 13.03 7.32 29.41
C LEU A 812 14.36 7.97 29.03
N VAL A 813 14.34 8.90 28.08
CA VAL A 813 15.43 9.83 27.75
C VAL A 813 15.08 11.24 28.25
N ARG A 814 16.09 12.09 28.48
CA ARG A 814 15.91 13.47 28.99
C ARG A 814 16.51 14.55 28.08
N ASP A 815 17.47 14.17 27.26
CA ASP A 815 18.29 15.06 26.44
C ASP A 815 17.88 14.97 24.95
N VAL A 816 16.69 14.42 24.68
CA VAL A 816 16.02 14.38 23.37
C VAL A 816 14.61 14.97 23.53
N SER A 817 14.16 15.73 22.54
CA SER A 817 12.82 16.32 22.49
C SER A 817 12.16 16.10 21.11
N ARG A 818 10.89 16.49 20.99
CA ARG A 818 10.20 16.59 19.69
C ARG A 818 10.60 17.89 19.00
N ALA A 819 10.93 17.83 17.72
CA ALA A 819 11.14 19.02 16.89
C ALA A 819 9.84 19.82 16.74
N SER A 820 9.94 21.15 16.77
CA SER A 820 8.80 22.07 16.60
C SER A 820 8.68 22.56 15.15
N GLY A 821 7.46 22.55 14.61
CA GLY A 821 7.14 23.08 13.29
C GLY A 821 6.05 22.27 12.61
N SER A 822 5.49 22.79 11.51
CA SER A 822 4.59 22.02 10.65
C SER A 822 5.41 21.40 9.52
N PHE A 823 5.27 20.09 9.32
CA PHE A 823 5.89 19.34 8.24
C PHE A 823 5.03 18.12 7.87
N ASN A 824 5.20 17.62 6.66
CA ASN A 824 4.55 16.43 6.13
C ASN A 824 5.58 15.64 5.31
N THR A 825 5.67 14.33 5.50
CA THR A 825 6.52 13.43 4.71
C THR A 825 5.74 12.15 4.42
N PRO A 826 4.84 12.18 3.43
CA PRO A 826 3.91 11.09 3.16
C PRO A 826 4.61 9.97 2.36
N GLY A 827 5.52 9.23 2.99
CA GLY A 827 6.23 8.10 2.37
C GLY A 827 7.19 8.57 1.27
N SER A 828 8.41 8.93 1.63
CA SER A 828 9.38 9.52 0.70
C SER A 828 10.81 9.10 0.99
N GLU A 829 11.61 9.01 -0.07
CA GLU A 829 13.05 8.78 0.01
C GLU A 829 13.77 10.09 0.35
N VAL A 830 14.29 10.14 1.57
CA VAL A 830 14.93 11.34 2.13
C VAL A 830 16.42 11.07 2.32
N ARG A 831 17.25 11.98 1.80
CA ARG A 831 18.70 11.96 1.96
C ARG A 831 19.07 12.05 3.45
N VAL A 832 20.04 11.23 3.87
CA VAL A 832 20.68 11.33 5.18
C VAL A 832 22.20 11.48 5.05
N GLN A 833 22.81 12.18 6.00
CA GLN A 833 24.26 12.21 6.21
C GLN A 833 24.63 11.36 7.42
N VAL A 834 25.64 10.51 7.27
CA VAL A 834 26.30 9.78 8.36
C VAL A 834 27.23 10.74 9.09
N LEU A 835 26.96 10.99 10.37
CA LEU A 835 27.76 11.89 11.21
C LEU A 835 28.90 11.18 11.95
N ARG A 836 28.79 9.87 12.15
CA ARG A 836 29.73 9.03 12.91
C ARG A 836 30.00 7.70 12.16
N PRO A 837 30.78 7.69 11.07
CA PRO A 837 31.02 6.49 10.26
C PRO A 837 31.76 5.36 11.01
N GLU A 838 32.45 5.68 12.10
CA GLU A 838 33.08 4.73 13.02
C GLU A 838 32.11 4.09 14.03
N HIS A 839 30.85 4.56 14.08
CA HIS A 839 29.83 4.02 14.98
C HIS A 839 29.27 2.69 14.46
N PRO A 840 29.03 1.66 15.30
CA PRO A 840 28.55 0.37 14.81
C PRO A 840 27.24 0.43 14.01
N LEU A 841 26.32 1.33 14.40
CA LEU A 841 25.07 1.58 13.67
C LEU A 841 25.27 2.17 12.25
N ALA A 842 26.45 2.71 11.94
CA ALA A 842 26.82 3.28 10.64
C ALA A 842 27.83 2.41 9.86
N TYR A 843 28.21 1.23 10.37
CA TYR A 843 29.04 0.30 9.61
C TYR A 843 28.41 -0.07 8.26
N GLY A 844 29.27 -0.18 7.25
CA GLY A 844 28.85 -0.38 5.87
C GLY A 844 28.11 0.79 5.21
N ALA A 845 27.97 1.96 5.85
CA ALA A 845 27.28 3.12 5.29
C ALA A 845 28.19 4.02 4.40
N PRO A 846 27.67 4.63 3.30
CA PRO A 846 28.28 5.81 2.70
C PRO A 846 28.18 7.03 3.62
N GLU A 847 28.97 8.08 3.36
CA GLU A 847 28.78 9.39 4.01
C GLU A 847 27.38 9.97 3.75
N LEU A 848 26.89 9.84 2.51
CA LEU A 848 25.54 10.26 2.09
C LEU A 848 24.75 9.07 1.61
N ASP A 849 23.56 8.87 2.19
CA ASP A 849 22.64 7.77 1.89
C ASP A 849 21.20 8.30 1.75
N SER A 850 20.23 7.39 1.59
CA SER A 850 18.80 7.70 1.81
C SER A 850 18.18 6.78 2.85
N VAL A 851 17.00 7.19 3.34
CA VAL A 851 16.09 6.36 4.13
C VAL A 851 14.66 6.65 3.71
N PHE A 852 13.80 5.64 3.79
CA PHE A 852 12.37 5.81 3.57
C PHE A 852 11.69 6.40 4.81
N ARG A 853 11.14 7.60 4.66
CA ARG A 853 10.43 8.30 5.73
C ARG A 853 8.94 8.38 5.45
N GLY A 854 8.14 7.73 6.30
CA GLY A 854 6.70 7.96 6.42
C GLY A 854 6.37 9.10 7.40
N ASN A 855 5.08 9.42 7.54
CA ASN A 855 4.63 10.39 8.52
C ASN A 855 4.81 9.86 9.96
N GLY A 856 5.31 10.72 10.84
CA GLY A 856 5.70 10.34 12.19
C GLY A 856 6.50 11.44 12.88
N PRO A 857 6.82 11.27 14.18
CA PRO A 857 7.56 12.26 14.96
C PRO A 857 8.96 12.50 14.40
N LEU A 858 9.50 13.66 14.78
CA LEU A 858 10.82 14.12 14.42
C LEU A 858 11.54 14.55 15.70
N TRP A 859 12.78 14.09 15.87
CA TRP A 859 13.53 14.27 17.10
C TRP A 859 14.44 15.49 17.02
N ASP A 860 14.76 16.07 18.17
CA ASP A 860 15.69 17.19 18.31
C ASP A 860 16.55 17.01 19.55
N VAL A 861 17.77 17.55 19.50
CA VAL A 861 18.76 17.44 20.59
C VAL A 861 19.49 18.76 20.80
N ASP A 862 19.81 19.07 22.05
CA ASP A 862 20.56 20.27 22.40
C ASP A 862 21.97 20.26 21.78
N LYS A 863 22.59 21.44 21.63
CA LYS A 863 23.95 21.54 21.04
C LYS A 863 25.00 20.69 21.76
N LYS A 864 24.85 20.49 23.08
CA LYS A 864 25.72 19.64 23.91
C LYS A 864 25.56 18.13 23.61
N ASP A 865 24.41 17.72 23.10
CA ASP A 865 23.97 16.32 22.95
C ASP A 865 24.01 15.83 21.49
N ARG A 866 24.43 16.68 20.55
CA ARG A 866 24.57 16.33 19.13
C ARG A 866 25.47 15.12 18.88
N GLY A 867 26.32 14.75 19.84
CA GLY A 867 27.08 13.50 19.81
C GLY A 867 26.23 12.22 19.79
N PHE A 868 24.95 12.28 20.18
CA PHE A 868 24.01 11.14 20.07
C PHE A 868 23.60 10.85 18.62
N ALA A 869 23.65 11.83 17.72
CA ALA A 869 23.23 11.63 16.33
C ALA A 869 24.23 10.74 15.58
N VAL A 870 23.75 9.62 15.03
CA VAL A 870 24.49 8.78 14.09
C VAL A 870 24.20 9.24 12.66
N LEU A 871 22.92 9.49 12.37
CA LEU A 871 22.43 9.95 11.07
C LEU A 871 21.66 11.26 11.25
N GLN A 872 21.68 12.11 10.22
CA GLN A 872 20.94 13.37 10.16
C GLN A 872 20.22 13.47 8.81
N PHE A 873 18.99 13.99 8.77
CA PHE A 873 18.32 14.29 7.51
C PHE A 873 18.98 15.47 6.78
N GLY A 874 19.17 15.32 5.47
CA GLY A 874 19.87 16.28 4.63
C GLY A 874 21.32 16.49 5.04
N LEU A 875 21.92 17.55 4.51
CA LEU A 875 23.31 17.90 4.80
C LEU A 875 23.41 18.78 6.04
N LYS A 876 24.51 18.65 6.78
CA LYS A 876 24.88 19.61 7.82
C LYS A 876 25.01 21.01 7.21
N LYS A 877 24.06 21.91 7.48
CA LYS A 877 24.18 23.35 7.13
C LYS A 877 25.56 23.83 7.56
N ASP A 878 26.35 24.37 6.63
CA ASP A 878 27.64 24.95 6.97
C ASP A 878 27.42 26.13 7.92
N ASP A 879 28.33 26.34 8.88
CA ASP A 879 28.15 27.44 9.83
C ASP A 879 28.24 28.82 9.15
N ALA A 880 28.87 28.90 7.96
CA ALA A 880 28.88 30.07 7.08
C ALA A 880 27.52 30.36 6.39
N GLU A 881 26.67 29.35 6.15
CA GLU A 881 25.30 29.57 5.65
C GLU A 881 24.39 30.09 6.77
N LYS A 882 24.62 29.64 8.02
CA LYS A 882 23.89 30.16 9.19
C LYS A 882 24.25 31.61 9.54
N GLU A 883 25.50 32.03 9.30
CA GLU A 883 25.87 33.44 9.44
C GLU A 883 25.14 34.32 8.41
N LYS A 884 24.98 33.86 7.16
CA LYS A 884 24.19 34.57 6.13
C LYS A 884 22.69 34.62 6.44
N GLU A 885 22.09 33.51 6.90
CA GLU A 885 20.69 33.51 7.36
C GLU A 885 20.47 34.44 8.57
N ALA A 886 21.48 34.58 9.45
CA ALA A 886 21.43 35.48 10.61
C ALA A 886 21.64 36.97 10.26
N GLU A 887 22.25 37.29 9.11
CA GLU A 887 22.46 38.67 8.64
C GLU A 887 21.25 39.27 7.88
N GLY A 888 20.18 38.50 7.68
CA GLY A 888 18.87 39.05 7.29
C GLY A 888 18.69 39.34 5.80
N ALA A 889 19.27 38.53 4.93
CA ALA A 889 18.88 38.50 3.52
C ALA A 889 17.63 37.62 3.34
N ILE A 890 16.45 38.25 3.27
CA ILE A 890 15.29 37.62 2.65
C ILE A 890 15.45 37.82 1.14
N GLU A 891 16.04 36.84 0.47
CA GLU A 891 15.73 36.59 -0.94
C GLU A 891 14.80 35.38 -0.96
N GLU A 892 13.57 35.61 -1.41
CA GLU A 892 12.66 34.53 -1.79
C GLU A 892 13.31 33.87 -3.03
N GLU A 893 13.85 32.66 -2.88
CA GLU A 893 14.19 31.86 -4.06
C GLU A 893 12.88 31.58 -4.81
N GLU A 894 12.67 32.31 -5.91
CA GLU A 894 11.63 32.00 -6.88
C GLU A 894 11.77 30.52 -7.28
N ILE A 895 10.65 29.81 -7.19
CA ILE A 895 10.54 28.48 -7.78
C ILE A 895 10.74 28.65 -9.28
N ASP A 896 11.81 28.08 -9.84
CA ASP A 896 12.07 28.08 -11.28
C ASP A 896 10.88 27.43 -12.00
N LEU A 897 10.05 28.26 -12.64
CA LEU A 897 8.75 27.89 -13.22
C LEU A 897 8.83 27.59 -14.73
N GLU A 898 10.02 27.51 -15.33
CA GLU A 898 10.18 27.39 -16.79
C GLU A 898 10.45 25.97 -17.35
N ASP A 899 10.62 24.92 -16.52
CA ASP A 899 10.78 23.53 -17.01
C ASP A 899 9.48 22.84 -17.46
N ALA A 900 8.38 23.60 -17.61
CA ALA A 900 7.06 23.11 -18.02
C ALA A 900 6.75 23.28 -19.53
N ALA A 901 7.64 23.89 -20.32
CA ALA A 901 7.44 24.10 -21.76
C ALA A 901 8.67 23.63 -22.57
N GLY A 902 8.46 22.67 -23.48
CA GLY A 902 9.57 21.96 -24.14
C GLY A 902 10.44 22.83 -25.07
N GLY A 903 11.75 22.65 -24.96
CA GLY A 903 12.74 23.30 -25.83
C GLY A 903 14.19 23.14 -25.37
N GLU A 904 14.70 21.91 -25.27
CA GLU A 904 16.09 21.68 -24.87
C GLU A 904 17.11 22.30 -25.88
N THR A 905 17.78 23.37 -25.46
CA THR A 905 19.13 23.69 -25.96
C THR A 905 20.16 23.15 -24.98
N VAL A 906 20.91 22.13 -25.41
CA VAL A 906 21.96 21.48 -24.62
C VAL A 906 23.05 22.49 -24.22
N ALA A 907 23.16 22.77 -22.92
CA ALA A 907 24.34 23.38 -22.34
C ALA A 907 25.34 22.28 -21.97
N GLU A 908 26.55 22.32 -22.54
CA GLU A 908 27.62 21.37 -22.23
C GLU A 908 28.15 21.59 -20.80
N SER A 909 27.92 20.63 -19.91
CA SER A 909 28.56 20.60 -18.58
C SER A 909 29.96 20.00 -18.67
N GLU A 910 30.97 20.67 -18.12
CA GLU A 910 32.36 20.16 -18.09
C GLU A 910 32.48 18.81 -17.35
N PRO A 911 33.36 17.89 -17.81
CA PRO A 911 33.55 16.59 -17.20
C PRO A 911 34.60 16.63 -16.08
N GLY A 912 34.22 16.30 -14.84
CA GLY A 912 35.20 16.03 -13.78
C GLY A 912 34.68 16.09 -12.34
N SER A 913 33.65 16.89 -12.07
CA SER A 913 32.98 16.91 -10.76
C SER A 913 31.58 16.32 -10.88
N ARG A 914 31.30 15.27 -10.10
CA ARG A 914 29.92 15.07 -9.64
C ARG A 914 29.65 16.27 -8.72
N LYS A 915 28.87 17.25 -9.18
CA LYS A 915 28.22 18.16 -8.23
C LYS A 915 27.41 17.26 -7.30
N GLU A 916 27.74 17.23 -6.03
CA GLU A 916 26.99 16.45 -5.06
C GLU A 916 25.54 16.92 -5.09
N ASP A 917 24.63 15.99 -5.29
CA ASP A 917 23.21 16.27 -5.24
C ASP A 917 22.86 16.65 -3.80
N ARG A 918 22.56 17.94 -3.57
CA ARG A 918 22.19 18.49 -2.24
C ARG A 918 20.67 18.45 -1.99
N ARG A 919 19.88 17.74 -2.81
CA ARG A 919 18.43 17.57 -2.57
C ARG A 919 18.20 16.78 -1.28
N LEU A 920 17.32 17.28 -0.42
CA LEU A 920 16.79 16.53 0.71
C LEU A 920 15.89 15.37 0.25
N VAL A 921 15.03 15.62 -0.74
CA VAL A 921 14.09 14.63 -1.28
C VAL A 921 14.68 14.05 -2.56
N LEU A 922 14.86 12.73 -2.58
CA LEU A 922 15.35 12.00 -3.77
C LEU A 922 14.17 11.46 -4.59
N SER A 923 13.10 11.03 -3.91
CA SER A 923 11.86 10.58 -4.52
C SER A 923 10.70 10.83 -3.55
N GLY A 924 9.59 11.37 -4.06
CA GLY A 924 8.40 11.71 -3.28
C GLY A 924 8.25 13.21 -3.00
N HIS A 925 7.89 13.57 -1.76
CA HIS A 925 7.63 14.94 -1.34
C HIS A 925 7.90 15.18 0.17
N VAL A 926 8.39 16.36 0.52
CA VAL A 926 8.48 16.85 1.91
C VAL A 926 7.93 18.28 1.98
N GLN A 927 6.86 18.46 2.74
CA GLN A 927 6.37 19.77 3.16
C GLN A 927 7.10 20.18 4.44
N GLY A 928 7.47 21.45 4.59
CA GLY A 928 8.20 21.92 5.77
C GLY A 928 9.67 21.46 5.80
N ARG A 929 10.34 21.40 4.63
CA ARG A 929 11.76 21.01 4.46
C ARG A 929 12.69 21.57 5.53
N SER A 930 12.57 22.86 5.86
CA SER A 930 13.39 23.56 6.85
C SER A 930 13.23 23.08 8.30
N VAL A 931 12.17 22.33 8.60
CA VAL A 931 11.95 21.66 9.90
C VAL A 931 12.64 20.30 9.95
N VAL A 932 12.68 19.58 8.80
CA VAL A 932 13.25 18.22 8.66
C VAL A 932 14.76 18.27 8.49
N GLU A 933 15.27 19.17 7.64
CA GLU A 933 16.69 19.26 7.29
C GLU A 933 17.55 19.66 8.49
N GLY A 934 18.63 18.91 8.73
CA GLY A 934 19.51 19.10 9.89
C GLY A 934 19.03 18.43 11.18
N LYS A 935 17.89 17.73 11.20
CA LYS A 935 17.44 16.97 12.37
C LYS A 935 18.01 15.54 12.41
N PRO A 936 18.23 14.95 13.60
CA PRO A 936 18.63 13.56 13.72
C PRO A 936 17.64 12.59 13.05
N ALA A 937 18.16 11.72 12.20
CA ALA A 937 17.41 10.61 11.61
C ALA A 937 17.54 9.32 12.46
N LEU A 938 18.71 9.12 13.07
CA LEU A 938 19.01 8.04 14.02
C LEU A 938 19.85 8.57 15.17
N LEU A 939 19.37 8.38 16.40
CA LEU A 939 20.05 8.71 17.65
C LEU A 939 20.43 7.43 18.39
N ASP A 940 21.61 7.44 18.99
CA ASP A 940 22.00 6.52 20.06
C ASP A 940 22.15 7.31 21.37
N VAL A 941 21.34 6.97 22.37
CA VAL A 941 21.22 7.70 23.64
C VAL A 941 21.57 6.79 24.81
N PRO A 942 22.65 7.06 25.58
CA PRO A 942 23.01 6.25 26.75
C PRO A 942 22.04 6.51 27.91
N VAL A 943 21.53 5.44 28.53
CA VAL A 943 20.58 5.50 29.66
C VAL A 943 20.97 4.48 30.72
N GLY A 944 21.72 4.92 31.75
CA GLY A 944 22.22 4.02 32.78
C GLY A 944 23.40 3.19 32.26
N GLN A 945 23.26 1.86 32.24
CA GLN A 945 24.26 0.94 31.67
C GLN A 945 23.90 0.50 30.24
N GLY A 946 22.65 0.67 29.80
CA GLY A 946 22.18 0.33 28.46
C GLY A 946 21.80 1.55 27.64
N ARG A 947 21.08 1.34 26.54
CA ARG A 947 20.93 2.34 25.48
C ARG A 947 19.54 2.38 24.86
N VAL A 948 19.18 3.55 24.34
CA VAL A 948 17.98 3.77 23.53
C VAL A 948 18.43 4.18 22.13
N LEU A 949 17.96 3.44 21.13
CA LEU A 949 18.11 3.80 19.72
C LEU A 949 16.78 4.37 19.20
N LEU A 950 16.77 5.66 18.87
CA LEU A 950 15.59 6.37 18.35
C LEU A 950 15.74 6.61 16.85
N TYR A 951 14.80 6.07 16.07
CA TYR A 951 14.73 6.28 14.63
C TYR A 951 13.60 7.30 14.34
N ALA A 952 13.87 8.29 13.49
CA ALA A 952 12.87 9.27 13.02
C ALA A 952 12.19 8.84 11.69
N PHE A 953 12.32 7.55 11.37
CA PHE A 953 11.82 6.84 10.19
C PHE A 953 11.56 5.37 10.58
N ASN A 954 10.94 4.58 9.69
CA ASN A 954 10.68 3.15 9.92
C ASN A 954 11.58 2.29 9.00
N PRO A 955 12.72 1.76 9.50
CA PRO A 955 13.57 0.87 8.71
C PRO A 955 12.89 -0.40 8.19
N LEU A 956 11.76 -0.83 8.74
CA LEU A 956 11.09 -2.10 8.40
C LEU A 956 9.73 -1.85 7.73
N HIS A 957 9.62 -0.77 6.96
CA HIS A 957 8.36 -0.33 6.36
C HIS A 957 7.94 -1.25 5.22
N ARG A 958 6.84 -1.99 5.40
CA ARG A 958 6.18 -2.81 4.36
C ARG A 958 7.08 -3.82 3.63
N TYR A 959 8.21 -4.21 4.22
CA TYR A 959 9.31 -4.94 3.56
C TYR A 959 9.82 -4.26 2.26
N LEU A 960 9.63 -2.94 2.14
CA LEU A 960 9.82 -2.16 0.92
C LEU A 960 11.20 -1.50 0.85
N ASN A 961 11.67 -0.93 1.96
CA ASN A 961 12.94 -0.18 2.08
C ASN A 961 14.11 -1.08 2.52
N LEU A 962 14.46 -2.07 1.70
CA LEU A 962 15.53 -3.03 2.01
C LEU A 962 16.90 -2.39 2.31
N SER A 963 17.22 -1.21 1.78
CA SER A 963 18.43 -0.44 2.15
C SER A 963 18.53 -0.19 3.66
N ASP A 964 17.39 0.07 4.29
CA ASP A 964 17.31 0.63 5.64
C ASP A 964 17.42 -0.48 6.71
N PHE A 965 17.14 -1.74 6.34
CA PHE A 965 17.18 -2.91 7.22
C PHE A 965 18.51 -2.99 7.97
N ARG A 966 19.62 -2.59 7.32
CA ARG A 966 20.96 -2.61 7.92
C ARG A 966 21.04 -1.78 9.21
N PHE A 967 20.27 -0.70 9.36
CA PHE A 967 20.32 0.12 10.57
C PHE A 967 19.68 -0.57 11.78
N VAL A 968 18.79 -1.54 11.56
CA VAL A 968 18.28 -2.45 12.60
C VAL A 968 19.23 -3.65 12.75
N TYR A 969 19.74 -4.20 11.65
CA TYR A 969 20.62 -5.37 11.71
C TYR A 969 21.96 -5.06 12.38
N ASN A 970 22.57 -3.89 12.13
CA ASN A 970 23.77 -3.45 12.83
C ASN A 970 23.51 -3.22 14.33
N ALA A 971 22.32 -2.73 14.70
CA ALA A 971 21.91 -2.60 16.09
C ALA A 971 21.76 -3.97 16.78
N LEU A 972 21.35 -5.01 16.04
CA LEU A 972 21.29 -6.38 16.54
C LEU A 972 22.66 -7.08 16.56
N LEU A 973 23.51 -6.88 15.56
CA LEU A 973 24.82 -7.52 15.42
C LEU A 973 25.91 -6.93 16.34
N HIS A 974 25.70 -5.71 16.84
CA HIS A 974 26.68 -4.96 17.65
C HIS A 974 26.04 -4.38 18.93
N TRP A 975 24.94 -4.97 19.41
CA TRP A 975 24.13 -4.46 20.52
C TRP A 975 24.94 -4.21 21.80
N ASN A 976 25.94 -5.06 22.06
CA ASN A 976 26.79 -5.04 23.25
C ASN A 976 28.06 -4.17 23.12
N ASP A 977 28.30 -3.55 21.95
CA ASP A 977 29.51 -2.76 21.64
C ASP A 977 29.18 -1.32 21.19
N LEU A 978 28.00 -0.82 21.58
CA LEU A 978 27.57 0.56 21.35
C LEU A 978 28.23 1.54 22.35
N PRO A 979 28.85 2.65 21.90
CA PRO A 979 29.95 3.37 22.59
C PRO A 979 29.56 4.29 23.76
#